data_AF-A0A8B8NM65-F1
#
_entry.id   AF-A0A8B8NM65-F1
#
_cell.length_a   1.000
_cell.length_b   1.000
_cell.length_c   1.000
_cell.angle_alpha   90.00
_cell.angle_beta   90.00
_cell.angle_gamma   90.00
#
_symmetry.space_group_name_H-M   'P 1'
#
loop_
_entity.id
_entity.type
_entity.pdbx_description
1 polymer ?
#
loop_
_entity_poly.entity_id
_entity_poly.type
_entity_poly.pdbx_seq_one_letter_code
_entity_poly.pdbx_strand_id
1 'polypeptide(L)'
;MASTSAPSSFSPTSATQLHSSRPRNPSRKNLLYLSNRPSIPLFKLSRSFPFPFPFPSSLNLKPPPSPTHLHPLRDTVHDNYLEILHKPADFPSPIEQIADPESRPRIFIQDPPWIYPIFFKNVYRKARREAELELKEMARRKYNLLRRRQIRAETEAWEKMVEEYRELEREMRDRKLAPNLPRVKALFLGWFDPLKEAIEKEQRMQRTKKNKAAYAPHIDLLSPEKMAVIVMHKMMALVMVGHMDRCVELVQAAVHVGMAVEQEVMVQSLLEKAKSNRKKMNLVEPEADLDKDKVMRQRRVNGLIKRKRFNEVKKLVKEEEFKPWGRDTQAKLGTRLIELLTETAFVQPPVKQLVEGPPDVRPAFRHKLKMVKKDPGQKILKRYGVIECDPLILEKLDVNAKHMLAPYMPMLVPPRKWKGYDKGAYFFLPSYAMRTHGSRKQQDALKNVSEEQMHNVFKALDTLGSTKWRVNRRVLAVVENLWAQGGSVGGLIERLDLPLPDKDVSEDGDELELWKWNVRKAKKVNRERHAQRCDIELKLSVARKMKEEEGFYYPHNLDFRGRAYPMHSHLNHLSSDLCRGVLEFAEGRPLGKSGLHWLKIRLANLYSGGVEKLSHDGRLAFVENHLDDIFDSAEKPLDGNRWWLTAEDPFQCLATCINLSEALKSSSPYTAISHLPIHQDGSCNGLQHYAALGRDSMEAAAVNLVAAEKPADVYSEIAARVHDIMKRDSNRDPATYPNAALAKVLLGQVDRKLVKQTVMTSVYGVTFVGAREQIKRRLEEKGVLGDERLLFTAACYAAKVTLTALEEIFEAARRIMGWLGDCAKIIAAENQPVRWTTPLGLPVVQPYYKNKRHLIRTTLQILALQREGDLVDVRRQRTAFPPNFVHSLDGSHMMMTAVACREAGLHFAGLSRATLFATTQLDLEPDTGKWFG
;
A
#
# COMPACT_ATOMS: atom_id res chain seq x y z
N MET A 1 48.39 57.82 16.87
CA MET A 1 48.63 59.13 17.55
C MET A 1 47.48 59.36 18.53
N ALA A 2 47.77 60.02 19.67
CA ALA A 2 46.91 60.71 20.65
C ALA A 2 45.38 60.39 20.79
N SER A 3 44.75 60.39 21.98
CA SER A 3 45.21 60.33 23.40
C SER A 3 43.98 60.40 24.34
N THR A 4 44.01 59.70 25.49
CA THR A 4 43.27 60.03 26.76
C THR A 4 41.72 60.12 26.75
N SER A 5 40.96 59.87 27.83
CA SER A 5 41.20 59.28 29.17
C SER A 5 39.86 58.88 29.83
N ALA A 6 39.89 57.99 30.84
CA ALA A 6 38.79 57.74 31.80
C ALA A 6 38.88 58.76 32.98
N PRO A 7 38.13 58.72 34.14
CA PRO A 7 37.59 57.54 34.87
C PRO A 7 36.22 57.69 35.61
N SER A 8 35.79 56.62 36.33
CA SER A 8 35.10 56.57 37.67
C SER A 8 33.81 57.40 37.97
N SER A 9 32.87 57.03 38.87
CA SER A 9 32.61 55.83 39.72
C SER A 9 31.23 55.95 40.45
N PHE A 10 30.94 55.03 41.39
CA PHE A 10 29.95 55.07 42.50
C PHE A 10 28.55 54.40 42.38
N SER A 11 28.08 53.99 43.56
CA SER A 11 26.80 53.35 43.99
C SER A 11 26.49 53.94 45.41
N PRO A 12 25.44 53.55 46.22
CA PRO A 12 24.40 52.51 46.07
C PRO A 12 22.98 52.87 46.65
N THR A 13 22.15 51.84 46.90
CA THR A 13 21.11 51.66 47.99
C THR A 13 19.72 52.36 48.02
N SER A 14 18.65 51.57 47.90
CA SER A 14 17.42 51.43 48.77
C SER A 14 16.45 50.42 48.08
N ALA A 15 15.77 49.43 48.69
CA ALA A 15 14.88 49.35 49.89
C ALA A 15 13.47 49.97 49.63
N THR A 16 12.30 49.34 49.86
CA THR A 16 11.90 48.15 50.67
C THR A 16 10.68 47.38 50.06
N GLN A 17 10.18 46.33 50.73
CA GLN A 17 9.14 45.36 50.30
C GLN A 17 7.67 45.80 50.51
N LEU A 18 6.69 45.07 49.91
CA LEU A 18 5.58 44.40 50.63
C LEU A 18 4.76 43.39 49.76
N HIS A 19 3.74 42.73 50.35
CA HIS A 19 3.20 41.42 49.93
C HIS A 19 1.67 41.37 49.68
N SER A 20 1.21 40.26 49.06
CA SER A 20 -0.20 39.76 49.02
C SER A 20 -1.15 40.46 48.01
N SER A 21 -2.33 39.93 47.60
CA SER A 21 -2.93 38.57 47.67
C SER A 21 -4.08 38.43 46.62
N ARG A 22 -4.64 37.23 46.42
CA ARG A 22 -5.82 36.95 45.57
C ARG A 22 -7.14 37.10 46.34
N PRO A 23 -8.26 37.44 45.68
CA PRO A 23 -9.35 36.44 45.56
C PRO A 23 -10.05 36.39 44.16
N ARG A 24 -11.28 35.88 44.08
CA ARG A 24 -12.06 35.55 42.85
C ARG A 24 -13.49 36.11 42.90
N ASN A 25 -14.11 36.32 41.72
CA ASN A 25 -15.58 36.30 41.48
C ASN A 25 -16.40 37.42 42.20
N PRO A 26 -17.72 37.59 41.94
CA PRO A 26 -18.66 36.80 41.12
C PRO A 26 -19.46 37.58 40.04
N SER A 27 -20.44 36.91 39.43
CA SER A 27 -21.39 37.43 38.43
C SER A 27 -22.78 37.72 38.99
N ARG A 28 -23.52 38.71 38.43
CA ARG A 28 -24.96 38.59 38.01
C ARG A 28 -25.60 39.93 37.59
N LYS A 29 -26.30 39.93 36.44
CA LYS A 29 -27.54 40.73 36.11
C LYS A 29 -27.36 42.27 36.08
N ASN A 30 -28.18 43.14 35.48
CA ASN A 30 -29.47 43.16 34.71
C ASN A 30 -29.48 44.53 33.91
N LEU A 31 -30.41 45.05 33.09
CA LEU A 31 -31.73 44.69 32.48
C LEU A 31 -32.09 45.74 31.36
N LEU A 32 -32.99 45.43 30.40
CA LEU A 32 -33.77 46.36 29.51
C LEU A 32 -32.99 47.22 28.47
N TYR A 33 -33.55 47.76 27.36
CA TYR A 33 -34.82 47.56 26.62
C TYR A 33 -34.65 47.99 25.12
N LEU A 34 -35.55 47.51 24.22
CA LEU A 34 -36.12 48.13 22.97
C LEU A 34 -35.24 49.01 22.01
N SER A 35 -35.44 49.08 20.68
CA SER A 35 -36.34 48.38 19.73
C SER A 35 -35.88 48.56 18.25
N ASN A 36 -36.60 47.89 17.34
CA ASN A 36 -36.71 48.09 15.87
C ASN A 36 -36.01 47.07 14.94
N ARG A 37 -36.83 46.47 14.07
CA ARG A 37 -36.46 45.81 12.82
C ARG A 37 -36.81 46.74 11.65
N PRO A 38 -36.32 46.45 10.44
CA PRO A 38 -37.26 46.22 9.33
C PRO A 38 -37.20 44.79 8.78
N SER A 39 -38.24 44.39 8.05
CA SER A 39 -38.40 43.04 7.48
C SER A 39 -38.06 42.98 5.99
N ILE A 40 -37.42 41.89 5.55
CA ILE A 40 -37.20 41.57 4.14
C ILE A 40 -38.37 40.71 3.64
N PRO A 41 -38.99 41.01 2.48
CA PRO A 41 -40.18 40.31 2.00
C PRO A 41 -39.86 38.96 1.32
N LEU A 42 -40.81 38.03 1.41
CA LEU A 42 -40.84 36.79 0.63
C LEU A 42 -41.47 37.04 -0.73
N PHE A 43 -40.77 36.73 -1.81
CA PHE A 43 -41.36 36.59 -3.15
C PHE A 43 -41.36 35.13 -3.60
N LYS A 44 -42.56 34.64 -3.97
CA LYS A 44 -42.70 33.43 -4.79
C LYS A 44 -42.42 33.82 -6.24
N LEU A 45 -41.71 32.97 -6.98
CA LEU A 45 -41.75 33.00 -8.44
C LEU A 45 -42.06 31.62 -9.01
N SER A 46 -43.03 31.56 -9.91
CA SER A 46 -43.34 30.41 -10.74
C SER A 46 -43.33 30.84 -12.20
N ARG A 47 -42.61 30.11 -13.07
CA ARG A 47 -42.86 29.96 -14.52
C ARG A 47 -41.86 29.01 -15.19
N SER A 48 -42.33 28.32 -16.21
CA SER A 48 -41.61 27.58 -17.25
C SER A 48 -41.94 28.24 -18.61
N PHE A 49 -41.43 27.89 -19.79
CA PHE A 49 -40.75 26.70 -20.37
C PHE A 49 -39.58 27.19 -21.29
N PRO A 50 -38.85 26.39 -22.11
CA PRO A 50 -38.94 24.94 -22.40
C PRO A 50 -37.61 24.14 -22.39
N PHE A 51 -37.71 22.82 -22.56
CA PHE A 51 -36.65 21.94 -23.08
C PHE A 51 -37.12 21.31 -24.41
N PRO A 52 -36.26 21.17 -25.44
CA PRO A 52 -36.63 20.51 -26.69
C PRO A 52 -36.32 19.00 -26.71
N PHE A 53 -37.39 18.20 -26.75
CA PHE A 53 -37.51 16.83 -27.30
C PHE A 53 -36.78 15.64 -26.61
N PRO A 54 -37.24 14.38 -26.83
CA PRO A 54 -37.14 13.32 -25.81
C PRO A 54 -36.48 11.99 -26.27
N PHE A 55 -36.13 11.14 -25.31
CA PHE A 55 -35.86 9.72 -25.54
C PHE A 55 -37.16 8.89 -25.45
N PRO A 56 -37.46 8.00 -26.42
CA PRO A 56 -38.65 7.16 -26.38
C PRO A 56 -38.52 6.00 -25.40
N SER A 57 -39.59 5.69 -24.67
CA SER A 57 -39.64 4.57 -23.72
C SER A 57 -40.82 3.64 -24.03
N SER A 58 -40.56 2.49 -24.66
CA SER A 58 -41.48 1.34 -24.68
C SER A 58 -40.83 0.07 -25.24
N LEU A 59 -40.42 -0.85 -24.35
CA LEU A 59 -40.33 -2.27 -24.66
C LEU A 59 -40.84 -3.07 -23.46
N ASN A 60 -42.03 -3.66 -23.61
CA ASN A 60 -42.64 -4.50 -22.58
C ASN A 60 -41.94 -5.86 -22.50
N LEU A 61 -41.29 -6.15 -21.38
CA LEU A 61 -40.78 -7.49 -21.05
C LEU A 61 -41.47 -8.00 -19.78
N LYS A 62 -42.12 -9.17 -19.90
CA LYS A 62 -42.88 -9.80 -18.81
C LYS A 62 -41.93 -10.31 -17.70
N PRO A 63 -42.32 -10.25 -16.43
CA PRO A 63 -41.51 -10.81 -15.35
C PRO A 63 -41.48 -12.36 -15.42
N PRO A 64 -40.33 -13.01 -15.15
CA PRO A 64 -40.27 -14.46 -14.99
C PRO A 64 -40.95 -14.91 -13.68
N PRO A 65 -41.51 -16.13 -13.62
CA PRO A 65 -42.24 -16.60 -12.44
C PRO A 65 -41.35 -16.93 -11.23
N SER A 66 -41.95 -16.86 -10.04
CA SER A 66 -41.34 -17.28 -8.77
C SER A 66 -41.19 -18.80 -8.68
N PRO A 67 -40.24 -19.33 -7.87
CA PRO A 67 -39.81 -20.72 -7.97
C PRO A 67 -40.79 -21.72 -7.34
N THR A 68 -41.01 -22.84 -8.04
CA THR A 68 -41.68 -24.03 -7.51
C THR A 68 -40.84 -24.75 -6.45
N HIS A 69 -41.52 -25.40 -5.50
CA HIS A 69 -40.89 -26.13 -4.40
C HIS A 69 -40.27 -27.46 -4.86
N LEU A 70 -39.09 -27.79 -4.33
CA LEU A 70 -38.58 -29.16 -4.22
C LEU A 70 -37.99 -29.38 -2.82
N HIS A 71 -38.10 -30.61 -2.32
CA HIS A 71 -37.86 -30.95 -0.91
C HIS A 71 -36.37 -31.19 -0.58
N PRO A 72 -35.97 -31.03 0.70
CA PRO A 72 -34.60 -31.27 1.14
C PRO A 72 -34.34 -32.77 1.37
N LEU A 73 -33.28 -33.30 0.77
CA LEU A 73 -32.66 -34.56 1.18
C LEU A 73 -31.50 -34.29 2.18
N ARG A 74 -31.18 -35.30 3.00
CA ARG A 74 -30.26 -35.19 4.13
C ARG A 74 -28.81 -35.46 3.69
N ASP A 75 -27.90 -34.54 3.99
CA ASP A 75 -26.48 -34.88 4.12
C ASP A 75 -26.25 -35.52 5.50
N THR A 76 -26.14 -36.85 5.55
CA THR A 76 -25.66 -37.57 6.75
C THR A 76 -24.14 -37.51 6.84
N VAL A 77 -23.61 -37.26 8.04
CA VAL A 77 -22.17 -37.25 8.31
C VAL A 77 -21.79 -38.51 9.07
N HIS A 78 -20.95 -39.34 8.45
CA HIS A 78 -19.97 -40.34 8.94
C HIS A 78 -19.16 -40.69 7.65
N ASP A 79 -17.85 -41.02 7.64
CA ASP A 79 -16.95 -41.47 8.71
C ASP A 79 -15.58 -40.75 8.73
N ASN A 80 -14.75 -41.12 9.71
CA ASN A 80 -13.31 -40.79 9.81
C ASN A 80 -12.44 -41.91 9.19
N TYR A 81 -11.11 -41.74 9.29
CA TYR A 81 -10.05 -42.67 8.88
C TYR A 81 -9.87 -42.89 7.37
N LEU A 82 -8.83 -42.27 6.82
CA LEU A 82 -7.56 -42.99 6.69
C LEU A 82 -6.38 -42.02 6.70
N GLU A 83 -5.25 -42.51 7.21
CA GLU A 83 -3.98 -41.79 7.34
C GLU A 83 -2.91 -42.55 6.55
N ILE A 84 -1.79 -41.91 6.24
CA ILE A 84 -0.62 -42.49 5.53
C ILE A 84 -0.88 -42.89 4.06
N LEU A 85 -0.33 -42.10 3.13
CA LEU A 85 0.61 -42.60 2.10
C LEU A 85 1.26 -41.44 1.35
N HIS A 86 2.59 -41.33 1.45
CA HIS A 86 3.41 -40.41 0.68
C HIS A 86 4.46 -41.22 -0.11
N LYS A 87 4.31 -41.31 -1.43
CA LYS A 87 5.39 -41.45 -2.43
C LYS A 87 4.78 -41.33 -3.85
N PRO A 88 5.55 -40.92 -4.87
CA PRO A 88 5.08 -40.82 -6.25
C PRO A 88 5.02 -42.20 -6.90
N ALA A 89 4.19 -42.32 -7.94
CA ALA A 89 4.19 -43.43 -8.89
C ALA A 89 3.98 -42.86 -10.29
N ASP A 90 4.73 -43.36 -11.27
CA ASP A 90 4.76 -42.86 -12.63
C ASP A 90 3.55 -43.30 -13.45
N PHE A 91 3.12 -42.46 -14.39
CA PHE A 91 2.07 -42.79 -15.37
C PHE A 91 2.71 -43.18 -16.71
N PRO A 92 2.64 -44.45 -17.14
CA PRO A 92 3.05 -44.83 -18.49
C PRO A 92 1.97 -44.43 -19.51
N SER A 93 2.40 -43.90 -20.65
CA SER A 93 1.54 -43.66 -21.81
C SER A 93 1.59 -44.83 -22.79
N PRO A 94 0.46 -45.28 -23.35
CA PRO A 94 0.43 -46.06 -24.58
C PRO A 94 -0.02 -45.19 -25.76
N ILE A 95 0.89 -44.98 -26.73
CA ILE A 95 0.53 -44.60 -28.11
C ILE A 95 1.25 -45.59 -29.03
N GLU A 96 0.51 -46.54 -29.59
CA GLU A 96 0.86 -47.26 -30.82
C GLU A 96 -0.46 -47.77 -31.43
N GLN A 97 -0.79 -47.30 -32.64
CA GLN A 97 -0.58 -48.03 -33.90
C GLN A 97 -1.42 -49.32 -34.00
N ILE A 98 -2.45 -49.26 -34.85
CA ILE A 98 -3.13 -50.43 -35.40
C ILE A 98 -3.07 -50.28 -36.92
N ALA A 99 -2.48 -51.27 -37.59
CA ALA A 99 -2.52 -51.43 -39.04
C ALA A 99 -3.60 -52.45 -39.44
N ASP A 100 -3.94 -52.46 -40.72
CA ASP A 100 -5.08 -53.17 -41.31
C ASP A 100 -4.84 -54.68 -41.53
N PRO A 101 -5.89 -55.51 -41.51
CA PRO A 101 -5.92 -56.73 -42.31
C PRO A 101 -7.20 -56.88 -43.15
N GLU A 102 -7.03 -57.32 -44.41
CA GLU A 102 -8.07 -57.27 -45.44
C GLU A 102 -9.24 -58.27 -45.31
N SER A 103 -10.41 -57.80 -45.74
CA SER A 103 -11.46 -58.57 -46.45
C SER A 103 -12.25 -59.67 -45.72
N ARG A 104 -13.57 -59.45 -45.59
CA ARG A 104 -14.60 -60.17 -46.37
C ARG A 104 -15.97 -59.47 -46.27
N PRO A 105 -16.85 -59.60 -47.28
CA PRO A 105 -17.99 -58.69 -47.44
C PRO A 105 -19.25 -59.14 -46.69
N ARG A 106 -20.05 -58.18 -46.20
CA ARG A 106 -21.49 -58.34 -45.93
C ARG A 106 -22.24 -57.01 -45.94
N ILE A 107 -23.07 -56.85 -46.99
CA ILE A 107 -24.37 -56.16 -47.03
C ILE A 107 -24.41 -54.76 -46.38
N PHE A 108 -24.38 -53.72 -47.22
CA PHE A 108 -24.86 -52.39 -46.85
C PHE A 108 -26.37 -52.45 -46.55
N ILE A 109 -26.75 -52.30 -45.29
CA ILE A 109 -28.07 -51.77 -44.92
C ILE A 109 -27.84 -50.28 -44.62
N GLN A 110 -28.47 -49.39 -45.38
CA GLN A 110 -28.49 -47.97 -45.04
C GLN A 110 -29.49 -47.75 -43.90
N ASP A 111 -29.00 -47.60 -42.67
CA ASP A 111 -29.81 -47.07 -41.58
C ASP A 111 -30.29 -45.64 -41.92
N PRO A 112 -31.56 -45.27 -41.67
CA PRO A 112 -32.10 -44.01 -42.17
C PRO A 112 -31.39 -42.76 -41.60
N PRO A 113 -31.03 -41.74 -42.42
CA PRO A 113 -30.18 -40.61 -42.00
C PRO A 113 -30.72 -39.71 -40.87
N TRP A 114 -31.97 -39.90 -40.43
CA TRP A 114 -32.70 -38.98 -39.54
C TRP A 114 -32.72 -39.38 -38.07
N ILE A 115 -32.36 -40.61 -37.69
CA ILE A 115 -32.32 -41.05 -36.28
C ILE A 115 -30.99 -40.64 -35.62
N TYR A 116 -29.87 -40.82 -36.32
CA TYR A 116 -28.51 -40.52 -35.84
C TYR A 116 -28.32 -39.07 -35.31
N PRO A 117 -28.78 -38.01 -36.00
CA PRO A 117 -28.49 -36.62 -35.62
C PRO A 117 -29.13 -36.17 -34.30
N ILE A 118 -30.21 -36.82 -33.85
CA ILE A 118 -30.95 -36.42 -32.65
C ILE A 118 -30.40 -37.15 -31.42
N PHE A 119 -30.17 -38.46 -31.51
CA PHE A 119 -29.65 -39.25 -30.39
C PHE A 119 -28.25 -38.78 -29.99
N PHE A 120 -27.32 -38.64 -30.95
CA PHE A 120 -25.97 -38.16 -30.65
C PHE A 120 -25.93 -36.70 -30.18
N LYS A 121 -26.79 -35.80 -30.70
CA LYS A 121 -26.90 -34.42 -30.15
C LYS A 121 -27.40 -34.42 -28.71
N ASN A 122 -28.32 -35.31 -28.34
CA ASN A 122 -28.84 -35.40 -26.97
C ASN A 122 -27.83 -36.06 -26.02
N VAL A 123 -27.11 -37.11 -26.46
CA VAL A 123 -26.01 -37.70 -25.70
C VAL A 123 -24.87 -36.70 -25.50
N TYR A 124 -24.43 -36.00 -26.55
CA TYR A 124 -23.39 -34.96 -26.45
C TYR A 124 -23.83 -33.79 -25.57
N ARG A 125 -25.09 -33.34 -25.64
CA ARG A 125 -25.65 -32.33 -24.73
C ARG A 125 -25.73 -32.83 -23.28
N LYS A 126 -26.00 -34.12 -23.06
CA LYS A 126 -26.03 -34.74 -21.73
C LYS A 126 -24.61 -34.83 -21.14
N ALA A 127 -23.68 -35.46 -21.85
CA ALA A 127 -22.27 -35.57 -21.45
C ALA A 127 -21.61 -34.20 -21.23
N ARG A 128 -21.90 -33.20 -22.10
CA ARG A 128 -21.45 -31.82 -21.89
C ARG A 128 -22.04 -31.20 -20.63
N ARG A 129 -23.33 -31.40 -20.32
CA ARG A 129 -23.96 -30.91 -19.09
C ARG A 129 -23.38 -31.58 -17.84
N GLU A 130 -23.07 -32.87 -17.93
CA GLU A 130 -22.44 -33.65 -16.86
C GLU A 130 -21.02 -33.16 -16.60
N ALA A 131 -20.17 -33.04 -17.63
CA ALA A 131 -18.83 -32.43 -17.53
C ALA A 131 -18.87 -30.97 -17.03
N GLU A 132 -19.83 -30.17 -17.50
CA GLU A 132 -20.06 -28.80 -16.99
C GLU A 132 -20.53 -28.76 -15.53
N LEU A 133 -21.05 -29.86 -14.97
CA LEU A 133 -21.51 -29.96 -13.59
C LEU A 133 -20.39 -30.51 -12.69
N GLU A 134 -19.65 -31.52 -13.16
CA GLU A 134 -18.39 -31.99 -12.56
C GLU A 134 -17.36 -30.88 -12.44
N LEU A 135 -17.14 -30.08 -13.49
CA LEU A 135 -16.24 -28.93 -13.46
C LEU A 135 -16.65 -27.91 -12.38
N LYS A 136 -17.96 -27.65 -12.25
CA LYS A 136 -18.52 -26.77 -11.19
C LYS A 136 -18.34 -27.39 -9.81
N GLU A 137 -18.46 -28.71 -9.66
CA GLU A 137 -18.25 -29.37 -8.38
C GLU A 137 -16.77 -29.44 -7.99
N MET A 138 -15.86 -29.76 -8.92
CA MET A 138 -14.42 -29.68 -8.73
C MET A 138 -14.00 -28.26 -8.31
N ALA A 139 -14.50 -27.23 -9.00
CA ALA A 139 -14.28 -25.83 -8.63
C ALA A 139 -14.82 -25.51 -7.22
N ARG A 140 -15.98 -26.05 -6.84
CA ARG A 140 -16.57 -25.90 -5.49
C ARG A 140 -15.75 -26.63 -4.41
N ARG A 141 -15.29 -27.85 -4.67
CA ARG A 141 -14.39 -28.63 -3.79
C ARG A 141 -13.07 -27.87 -3.58
N LYS A 142 -12.46 -27.38 -4.67
CA LYS A 142 -11.24 -26.56 -4.69
C LYS A 142 -11.39 -25.24 -3.94
N TYR A 143 -12.47 -24.49 -4.18
CA TYR A 143 -12.81 -23.28 -3.44
C TYR A 143 -12.96 -23.56 -1.94
N ASN A 144 -13.64 -24.64 -1.56
CA ASN A 144 -13.79 -25.03 -0.16
C ASN A 144 -12.44 -25.37 0.50
N LEU A 145 -11.53 -26.05 -0.20
CA LEU A 145 -10.17 -26.33 0.26
C LEU A 145 -9.36 -25.04 0.45
N LEU A 146 -9.30 -24.18 -0.57
CA LEU A 146 -8.59 -22.89 -0.51
C LEU A 146 -9.20 -21.98 0.57
N ARG A 147 -10.52 -22.00 0.76
CA ARG A 147 -11.19 -21.27 1.85
C ARG A 147 -10.83 -21.82 3.24
N ARG A 148 -10.71 -23.14 3.41
CA ARG A 148 -10.19 -23.74 4.66
C ARG A 148 -8.73 -23.32 4.91
N ARG A 149 -7.89 -23.26 3.87
CA ARG A 149 -6.51 -22.76 3.96
C ARG A 149 -6.48 -21.26 4.34
N GLN A 150 -7.29 -20.43 3.69
CA GLN A 150 -7.39 -18.99 3.96
C GLN A 150 -7.85 -18.68 5.39
N ILE A 151 -8.85 -19.42 5.90
CA ILE A 151 -9.31 -19.23 7.28
C ILE A 151 -8.14 -19.47 8.24
N ARG A 152 -7.47 -20.62 8.15
CA ARG A 152 -6.29 -20.94 8.98
C ARG A 152 -5.18 -19.89 8.84
N ALA A 153 -4.90 -19.41 7.63
CA ALA A 153 -3.91 -18.37 7.37
C ALA A 153 -4.26 -16.99 7.99
N GLU A 154 -5.53 -16.69 8.27
CA GLU A 154 -5.93 -15.50 9.02
C GLU A 154 -6.05 -15.73 10.54
N THR A 155 -6.39 -16.95 10.97
CA THR A 155 -6.82 -17.24 12.35
C THR A 155 -5.76 -17.93 13.21
N GLU A 156 -4.83 -18.63 12.57
CA GLU A 156 -3.78 -19.43 13.23
C GLU A 156 -2.38 -18.87 12.93
N ALA A 157 -2.27 -17.70 12.31
CA ALA A 157 -1.01 -17.11 11.85
C ALA A 157 0.05 -17.02 12.97
N TRP A 158 -0.27 -16.39 14.10
CA TRP A 158 0.65 -16.28 15.24
C TRP A 158 0.75 -17.57 16.06
N GLU A 159 -0.19 -18.51 15.91
CA GLU A 159 -0.20 -19.79 16.60
C GLU A 159 0.73 -20.79 15.91
N LYS A 160 0.68 -20.87 14.58
CA LYS A 160 1.65 -21.60 13.76
C LYS A 160 3.07 -21.04 13.93
N MET A 161 3.22 -19.72 14.06
CA MET A 161 4.50 -19.10 14.39
C MET A 161 5.05 -19.58 15.75
N VAL A 162 4.22 -19.65 16.80
CA VAL A 162 4.62 -20.18 18.11
C VAL A 162 5.01 -21.67 18.02
N GLU A 163 4.27 -22.46 17.25
CA GLU A 163 4.60 -23.89 17.10
C GLU A 163 5.86 -24.12 16.25
N GLU A 164 6.11 -23.32 15.21
CA GLU A 164 7.39 -23.30 14.46
C GLU A 164 8.58 -22.97 15.38
N TYR A 165 8.40 -22.14 16.42
CA TYR A 165 9.43 -21.90 17.44
C TYR A 165 9.59 -23.11 18.38
N ARG A 166 8.50 -23.70 18.88
CA ARG A 166 8.54 -24.88 19.77
C ARG A 166 9.08 -26.14 19.10
N GLU A 167 8.81 -26.32 17.80
CA GLU A 167 9.40 -27.39 16.98
C GLU A 167 10.92 -27.16 16.83
N LEU A 168 11.33 -25.95 16.47
CA LEU A 168 12.74 -25.60 16.34
C LEU A 168 13.51 -25.69 17.66
N GLU A 169 12.88 -25.38 18.80
CA GLU A 169 13.46 -25.64 20.13
C GLU A 169 13.61 -27.12 20.46
N ARG A 170 12.64 -27.97 20.09
CA ARG A 170 12.75 -29.42 20.27
C ARG A 170 13.90 -29.97 19.44
N GLU A 171 13.97 -29.65 18.15
CA GLU A 171 15.10 -30.06 17.29
C GLU A 171 16.46 -29.60 17.84
N MET A 172 16.52 -28.42 18.46
CA MET A 172 17.74 -27.89 19.08
C MET A 172 18.15 -28.65 20.34
N ARG A 173 17.19 -28.99 21.23
CA ARG A 173 17.41 -29.81 22.43
C ARG A 173 17.84 -31.23 22.04
N ASP A 174 17.13 -31.84 21.10
CA ASP A 174 17.26 -33.25 20.75
C ASP A 174 18.49 -33.54 19.89
N ARG A 175 18.82 -32.67 18.94
CA ARG A 175 19.93 -32.89 17.97
C ARG A 175 21.21 -32.11 18.27
N LYS A 176 21.23 -31.25 19.29
CA LYS A 176 22.38 -30.37 19.65
C LYS A 176 22.87 -29.45 18.52
N LEU A 177 22.05 -29.18 17.50
CA LEU A 177 22.43 -28.46 16.27
C LEU A 177 22.60 -26.93 16.41
N ALA A 178 22.79 -26.42 17.64
CA ALA A 178 22.87 -24.99 17.93
C ALA A 178 23.87 -24.17 17.07
N PRO A 179 25.06 -24.69 16.67
CA PRO A 179 25.98 -23.95 15.81
C PRO A 179 25.47 -23.68 14.38
N ASN A 180 24.53 -24.50 13.88
CA ASN A 180 24.20 -24.56 12.45
C ASN A 180 22.98 -23.70 12.05
N LEU A 181 22.33 -23.01 13.00
CA LEU A 181 21.17 -22.16 12.69
C LEU A 181 21.60 -20.79 12.14
N PRO A 182 20.83 -20.21 11.20
CA PRO A 182 20.97 -18.81 10.82
C PRO A 182 20.91 -17.91 12.07
N ARG A 183 21.90 -17.03 12.25
CA ARG A 183 22.12 -16.24 13.49
C ARG A 183 20.84 -15.60 14.06
N VAL A 184 19.99 -15.05 13.20
CA VAL A 184 18.72 -14.43 13.64
C VAL A 184 17.75 -15.47 14.22
N LYS A 185 17.62 -16.67 13.66
CA LYS A 185 16.83 -17.75 14.29
C LYS A 185 17.37 -18.09 15.69
N ALA A 186 18.69 -18.21 15.85
CA ALA A 186 19.32 -18.47 17.15
C ALA A 186 19.05 -17.36 18.17
N LEU A 187 19.11 -16.08 17.76
CA LEU A 187 18.75 -14.93 18.61
C LEU A 187 17.27 -14.99 19.04
N PHE A 188 16.34 -15.18 18.10
CA PHE A 188 14.90 -15.26 18.43
C PHE A 188 14.58 -16.42 19.39
N LEU A 189 15.23 -17.58 19.24
CA LEU A 189 15.09 -18.71 20.17
C LEU A 189 15.60 -18.33 21.57
N GLY A 190 16.82 -17.78 21.66
CA GLY A 190 17.41 -17.33 22.92
C GLY A 190 16.66 -16.19 23.62
N TRP A 191 15.72 -15.52 22.93
CA TRP A 191 14.85 -14.48 23.49
C TRP A 191 13.43 -14.98 23.81
N PHE A 192 12.95 -16.06 23.17
CA PHE A 192 11.56 -16.48 23.25
C PHE A 192 11.15 -16.95 24.66
N ASP A 193 11.83 -17.97 25.18
CA ASP A 193 11.51 -18.55 26.49
C ASP A 193 11.66 -17.54 27.65
N PRO A 194 12.78 -16.77 27.75
CA PRO A 194 12.92 -15.72 28.78
C PRO A 194 11.85 -14.63 28.71
N LEU A 195 11.48 -14.18 27.51
CA LEU A 195 10.43 -13.16 27.34
C LEU A 195 9.03 -13.71 27.66
N LYS A 196 8.73 -14.93 27.24
CA LYS A 196 7.49 -15.66 27.58
C LYS A 196 7.31 -15.72 29.09
N GLU A 197 8.33 -16.15 29.83
CA GLU A 197 8.27 -16.26 31.30
C GLU A 197 8.13 -14.90 31.98
N ALA A 198 8.81 -13.87 31.48
CA ALA A 198 8.68 -12.52 32.02
C ALA A 198 7.28 -11.90 31.78
N ILE A 199 6.66 -12.17 30.61
CA ILE A 199 5.28 -11.76 30.32
C ILE A 199 4.28 -12.52 31.20
N GLU A 200 4.45 -13.83 31.35
CA GLU A 200 3.57 -14.65 32.22
C GLU A 200 3.70 -14.23 33.70
N LYS A 201 4.92 -13.90 34.16
CA LYS A 201 5.17 -13.34 35.49
C LYS A 201 4.47 -11.99 35.68
N GLU A 202 4.48 -11.11 34.68
CA GLU A 202 3.72 -9.85 34.71
C GLU A 202 2.21 -10.08 34.72
N GLN A 203 1.68 -11.00 33.90
CA GLN A 203 0.26 -11.41 33.91
C GLN A 203 -0.15 -11.89 35.31
N ARG A 204 0.58 -12.87 35.88
CA ARG A 204 0.36 -13.37 37.24
C ARG A 204 0.39 -12.25 38.29
N MET A 205 1.32 -11.28 38.16
CA MET A 205 1.44 -10.15 39.08
C MET A 205 0.31 -9.10 38.93
N GLN A 206 -0.20 -8.86 37.72
CA GLN A 206 -1.31 -7.92 37.49
C GLN A 206 -2.68 -8.51 37.87
N ARG A 207 -2.79 -9.84 37.96
CA ARG A 207 -3.97 -10.50 38.56
C ARG A 207 -4.09 -10.22 40.06
N THR A 208 -2.98 -10.28 40.81
CA THR A 208 -2.94 -10.19 42.28
C THR A 208 -2.76 -8.76 42.84
N LYS A 209 -2.17 -7.82 42.09
CA LYS A 209 -2.02 -6.41 42.52
C LYS A 209 -3.37 -5.76 42.85
N LYS A 210 -3.50 -5.17 44.04
CA LYS A 210 -4.64 -4.31 44.43
C LYS A 210 -4.78 -3.10 43.50
N ASN A 211 -3.68 -2.37 43.27
CA ASN A 211 -3.61 -1.26 42.32
C ASN A 211 -3.06 -1.78 40.97
N LYS A 212 -3.96 -2.18 40.07
CA LYS A 212 -3.61 -2.72 38.75
C LYS A 212 -3.12 -1.64 37.80
N ALA A 213 -2.18 -1.98 36.93
CA ALA A 213 -1.70 -1.07 35.90
C ALA A 213 -2.79 -0.79 34.85
N ALA A 214 -2.75 0.38 34.20
CA ALA A 214 -3.74 0.76 33.18
C ALA A 214 -3.71 -0.09 31.89
N TYR A 215 -2.76 -1.02 31.75
CA TYR A 215 -2.72 -2.04 30.71
C TYR A 215 -3.16 -3.44 31.20
N ALA A 216 -3.38 -3.64 32.50
CA ALA A 216 -3.68 -4.94 33.10
C ALA A 216 -4.93 -5.63 32.52
N PRO A 217 -6.05 -4.92 32.23
CA PRO A 217 -7.21 -5.53 31.57
C PRO A 217 -6.95 -6.01 30.12
N HIS A 218 -5.77 -5.74 29.57
CA HIS A 218 -5.38 -6.06 28.21
C HIS A 218 -4.21 -7.04 28.12
N ILE A 219 -3.34 -7.09 29.15
CA ILE A 219 -2.23 -8.06 29.17
C ILE A 219 -2.71 -9.50 29.38
N ASP A 220 -3.85 -9.70 30.05
CA ASP A 220 -4.44 -11.03 30.30
C ASP A 220 -5.26 -11.57 29.10
N LEU A 221 -5.44 -10.81 28.02
CA LEU A 221 -6.33 -11.19 26.90
C LEU A 221 -5.67 -12.09 25.84
N LEU A 222 -4.39 -12.43 25.98
CA LEU A 222 -3.65 -13.28 25.05
C LEU A 222 -2.58 -14.11 25.78
N SER A 223 -2.30 -15.31 25.29
CA SER A 223 -1.22 -16.19 25.80
C SER A 223 0.17 -15.51 25.76
N PRO A 224 1.03 -15.71 26.76
CA PRO A 224 2.35 -15.08 26.82
C PRO A 224 3.26 -15.46 25.64
N GLU A 225 3.14 -16.67 25.09
CA GLU A 225 3.90 -17.09 23.89
C GLU A 225 3.58 -16.22 22.67
N LYS A 226 2.30 -16.06 22.35
CA LYS A 226 1.87 -15.19 21.24
C LYS A 226 2.30 -13.75 21.47
N MET A 227 2.23 -13.25 22.70
CA MET A 227 2.76 -11.92 23.03
C MET A 227 4.28 -11.83 22.78
N ALA A 228 5.07 -12.81 23.23
CA ALA A 228 6.51 -12.83 23.02
C ALA A 228 6.88 -12.81 21.53
N VAL A 229 6.26 -13.68 20.72
CA VAL A 229 6.48 -13.72 19.26
C VAL A 229 6.08 -12.39 18.60
N ILE A 230 4.89 -11.84 18.93
CA ILE A 230 4.45 -10.55 18.40
C ILE A 230 5.45 -9.43 18.74
N VAL A 231 5.93 -9.37 19.99
CA VAL A 231 6.84 -8.34 20.47
C VAL A 231 8.19 -8.41 19.76
N MET A 232 8.82 -9.58 19.72
CA MET A 232 10.12 -9.76 19.04
C MET A 232 10.02 -9.45 17.54
N HIS A 233 9.01 -10.00 16.84
CA HIS A 233 8.87 -9.80 15.40
C HIS A 233 8.56 -8.34 15.05
N LYS A 234 7.70 -7.66 15.81
CA LYS A 234 7.39 -6.24 15.57
C LYS A 234 8.58 -5.34 15.89
N MET A 235 9.34 -5.62 16.95
CA MET A 235 10.55 -4.86 17.25
C MET A 235 11.63 -5.03 16.19
N MET A 236 11.92 -6.26 15.76
CA MET A 236 12.92 -6.53 14.72
C MET A 236 12.52 -5.90 13.37
N ALA A 237 11.26 -6.03 12.96
CA ALA A 237 10.75 -5.40 11.74
C ALA A 237 10.81 -3.86 11.77
N LEU A 238 10.59 -3.23 12.93
CA LEU A 238 10.74 -1.78 13.09
C LEU A 238 12.21 -1.33 13.01
N VAL A 239 13.15 -2.16 13.49
CA VAL A 239 14.58 -1.90 13.39
C VAL A 239 15.07 -1.98 11.94
N MET A 240 14.60 -2.97 11.16
CA MET A 240 14.92 -3.11 9.72
C MET A 240 14.46 -1.91 8.87
N VAL A 241 13.38 -1.24 9.27
CA VAL A 241 12.82 -0.05 8.62
C VAL A 241 13.34 1.27 9.26
N GLY A 242 14.19 1.18 10.27
CA GLY A 242 14.62 2.32 11.10
C GLY A 242 15.62 3.26 10.41
N HIS A 243 15.13 4.38 9.86
CA HIS A 243 15.98 5.44 9.27
C HIS A 243 16.91 6.15 10.27
N MET A 244 16.69 6.00 11.58
CA MET A 244 17.48 6.64 12.65
C MET A 244 18.56 5.68 13.16
N ASP A 245 19.80 6.16 13.34
CA ASP A 245 20.99 5.37 13.70
C ASP A 245 20.75 4.23 14.72
N ARG A 246 20.48 3.04 14.16
CA ARG A 246 20.25 1.77 14.89
C ARG A 246 19.14 1.87 15.94
N CYS A 247 18.16 2.74 15.70
CA CYS A 247 17.18 3.18 16.69
C CYS A 247 15.75 3.31 16.15
N VAL A 248 14.78 2.99 17.00
CA VAL A 248 13.35 3.25 16.77
C VAL A 248 12.84 4.24 17.83
N GLU A 249 12.03 5.24 17.46
CA GLU A 249 11.35 6.11 18.45
C GLU A 249 10.45 5.23 19.34
N LEU A 250 10.61 5.27 20.66
CA LEU A 250 9.84 4.40 21.57
C LEU A 250 8.32 4.66 21.46
N VAL A 251 7.90 5.88 21.10
CA VAL A 251 6.50 6.20 20.76
C VAL A 251 6.00 5.35 19.59
N GLN A 252 6.80 5.24 18.53
CA GLN A 252 6.46 4.44 17.34
C GLN A 252 6.46 2.95 17.68
N ALA A 253 7.45 2.47 18.43
CA ALA A 253 7.57 1.08 18.82
C ALA A 253 6.39 0.61 19.69
N ALA A 254 6.12 1.32 20.78
CA ALA A 254 5.06 0.96 21.72
C ALA A 254 3.67 0.94 21.06
N VAL A 255 3.36 1.91 20.19
CA VAL A 255 2.06 1.94 19.49
C VAL A 255 1.92 0.78 18.50
N HIS A 256 2.97 0.42 17.74
CA HIS A 256 2.88 -0.70 16.78
C HIS A 256 2.82 -2.08 17.47
N VAL A 257 3.54 -2.27 18.58
CA VAL A 257 3.44 -3.49 19.40
C VAL A 257 2.03 -3.60 20.00
N GLY A 258 1.51 -2.53 20.61
CA GLY A 258 0.16 -2.52 21.19
C GLY A 258 -0.96 -2.76 20.16
N MET A 259 -0.84 -2.19 18.96
CA MET A 259 -1.75 -2.47 17.84
C MET A 259 -1.73 -3.93 17.39
N ALA A 260 -0.55 -4.57 17.39
CA ALA A 260 -0.41 -5.95 16.94
C ALA A 260 -1.05 -6.94 17.92
N VAL A 261 -0.89 -6.71 19.22
CA VAL A 261 -1.57 -7.50 20.27
C VAL A 261 -3.08 -7.28 20.22
N GLU A 262 -3.55 -6.04 20.03
CA GLU A 262 -4.99 -5.75 19.86
C GLU A 262 -5.61 -6.52 18.67
N GLN A 263 -4.90 -6.59 17.55
CA GLN A 263 -5.36 -7.30 16.35
C GLN A 263 -5.55 -8.80 16.61
N GLU A 264 -4.59 -9.47 17.24
CA GLU A 264 -4.68 -10.89 17.58
C GLU A 264 -5.79 -11.16 18.61
N VAL A 265 -5.92 -10.32 19.65
CA VAL A 265 -7.03 -10.42 20.63
C VAL A 265 -8.39 -10.28 19.95
N MET A 266 -8.52 -9.39 18.95
CA MET A 266 -9.77 -9.23 18.20
C MET A 266 -10.08 -10.49 17.36
N VAL A 267 -9.07 -11.08 16.70
CA VAL A 267 -9.22 -12.34 15.94
C VAL A 267 -9.62 -13.49 16.86
N GLN A 268 -8.95 -13.67 18.00
CA GLN A 268 -9.29 -14.68 18.99
C GLN A 268 -10.72 -14.51 19.52
N SER A 269 -11.13 -13.28 19.88
CA SER A 269 -12.49 -13.01 20.37
C SER A 269 -13.57 -13.34 19.33
N LEU A 270 -13.32 -13.07 18.04
CA LEU A 270 -14.22 -13.45 16.94
C LEU A 270 -14.34 -14.98 16.81
N LEU A 271 -13.24 -15.72 16.99
CA LEU A 271 -13.21 -17.18 16.95
C LEU A 271 -13.94 -17.80 18.14
N GLU A 272 -13.75 -17.27 19.34
CA GLU A 272 -14.46 -17.71 20.56
C GLU A 272 -15.95 -17.44 20.46
N LYS A 273 -16.38 -16.26 19.99
CA LYS A 273 -17.78 -15.95 19.72
C LYS A 273 -18.38 -16.89 18.65
N ALA A 274 -17.62 -17.25 17.60
CA ALA A 274 -18.07 -18.23 16.60
C ALA A 274 -18.18 -19.66 17.17
N LYS A 275 -17.19 -20.13 17.95
CA LYS A 275 -17.19 -21.43 18.64
C LYS A 275 -18.35 -21.53 19.64
N SER A 276 -18.57 -20.47 20.44
CA SER A 276 -19.65 -20.37 21.43
C SER A 276 -21.03 -20.41 20.78
N ASN A 277 -21.25 -19.63 19.71
CA ASN A 277 -22.51 -19.66 18.95
C ASN A 277 -22.77 -21.04 18.33
N ARG A 278 -21.74 -21.73 17.84
CA ARG A 278 -21.89 -23.11 17.32
C ARG A 278 -22.23 -24.11 18.43
N LYS A 279 -21.62 -24.03 19.62
CA LYS A 279 -22.03 -24.83 20.78
C LYS A 279 -23.48 -24.55 21.19
N LYS A 280 -23.91 -23.28 21.24
CA LYS A 280 -25.29 -22.87 21.54
C LYS A 280 -26.33 -23.22 20.46
N MET A 281 -25.90 -23.66 19.27
CA MET A 281 -26.79 -24.25 18.25
C MET A 281 -26.91 -25.77 18.38
N ASN A 282 -25.92 -26.44 18.96
CA ASN A 282 -25.89 -27.90 19.16
C ASN A 282 -26.43 -28.32 20.54
N LEU A 283 -26.41 -27.43 21.53
CA LEU A 283 -26.92 -27.66 22.89
C LEU A 283 -28.23 -26.89 23.09
N VAL A 284 -29.36 -27.56 22.84
CA VAL A 284 -30.71 -27.07 23.19
C VAL A 284 -31.54 -28.25 23.72
N GLU A 285 -31.19 -28.70 24.92
CA GLU A 285 -32.14 -29.32 25.85
C GLU A 285 -32.56 -28.29 26.92
N PRO A 286 -33.72 -28.43 27.59
CA PRO A 286 -34.46 -27.28 28.10
C PRO A 286 -34.51 -27.13 29.63
N GLU A 287 -33.37 -26.96 30.29
CA GLU A 287 -33.27 -26.51 31.70
C GLU A 287 -32.57 -25.13 31.73
N ALA A 288 -33.17 -24.05 32.26
CA ALA A 288 -33.49 -23.79 33.67
C ALA A 288 -32.18 -23.69 34.50
N ASP A 289 -31.67 -22.51 34.88
CA ASP A 289 -32.35 -21.25 35.23
C ASP A 289 -31.60 -20.00 34.73
N LEU A 290 -32.25 -19.15 33.92
CA LEU A 290 -31.73 -17.85 33.48
C LEU A 290 -32.87 -16.88 33.12
N ASP A 291 -32.76 -15.65 33.65
CA ASP A 291 -33.24 -14.36 33.11
C ASP A 291 -34.27 -14.44 31.94
N LYS A 292 -35.55 -14.22 32.28
CA LYS A 292 -36.70 -14.35 31.36
C LYS A 292 -36.55 -13.50 30.09
N ASP A 293 -35.92 -12.33 30.16
CA ASP A 293 -35.72 -11.45 29.00
C ASP A 293 -34.62 -11.97 28.07
N LYS A 294 -33.55 -12.56 28.60
CA LYS A 294 -32.57 -13.29 27.78
C LYS A 294 -33.22 -14.49 27.10
N VAL A 295 -34.04 -15.27 27.80
CA VAL A 295 -34.73 -16.43 27.21
C VAL A 295 -35.73 -16.00 26.12
N MET A 296 -36.47 -14.90 26.33
CA MET A 296 -37.34 -14.34 25.28
C MET A 296 -36.55 -13.81 24.07
N ARG A 297 -35.45 -13.08 24.28
CA ARG A 297 -34.54 -12.68 23.19
C ARG A 297 -34.01 -13.90 22.42
N GLN A 298 -33.57 -14.95 23.13
CA GLN A 298 -33.04 -16.19 22.53
C GLN A 298 -34.10 -16.92 21.70
N ARG A 299 -35.33 -17.08 22.23
CA ARG A 299 -36.48 -17.67 21.51
C ARG A 299 -36.85 -16.86 20.27
N ARG A 300 -36.88 -15.52 20.37
CA ARG A 300 -37.17 -14.60 19.26
C ARG A 300 -36.10 -14.67 18.15
N VAL A 301 -34.82 -14.72 18.53
CA VAL A 301 -33.70 -14.96 17.59
C VAL A 301 -33.82 -16.31 16.90
N ASN A 302 -34.06 -17.40 17.65
CA ASN A 302 -34.16 -18.75 17.08
C ASN A 302 -35.35 -18.89 16.12
N GLY A 303 -36.49 -18.26 16.41
CA GLY A 303 -37.63 -18.18 15.49
C GLY A 303 -37.31 -17.45 14.19
N LEU A 304 -36.51 -16.39 14.25
CA LEU A 304 -36.06 -15.65 13.06
C LEU A 304 -34.99 -16.39 12.26
N ILE A 305 -34.11 -17.17 12.90
CA ILE A 305 -33.17 -18.08 12.24
C ILE A 305 -33.94 -19.18 11.48
N LYS A 306 -34.92 -19.85 12.12
CA LYS A 306 -35.78 -20.84 11.42
C LYS A 306 -36.52 -20.25 10.23
N ARG A 307 -36.93 -18.97 10.30
CA ARG A 307 -37.56 -18.21 9.21
C ARG A 307 -36.57 -17.60 8.20
N LYS A 308 -35.28 -17.97 8.25
CA LYS A 308 -34.18 -17.48 7.39
C LYS A 308 -33.99 -15.94 7.39
N ARG A 309 -34.52 -15.22 8.39
CA ARG A 309 -34.47 -13.75 8.48
C ARG A 309 -33.16 -13.23 9.08
N PHE A 310 -32.03 -13.61 8.48
CA PHE A 310 -30.68 -13.34 8.99
C PHE A 310 -30.38 -11.84 9.23
N ASN A 311 -31.00 -10.92 8.49
CA ASN A 311 -30.83 -9.47 8.72
C ASN A 311 -31.53 -8.98 10.00
N GLU A 312 -32.64 -9.59 10.42
CA GLU A 312 -33.32 -9.26 11.68
C GLU A 312 -32.57 -9.87 12.87
N VAL A 313 -32.07 -11.10 12.72
CA VAL A 313 -31.12 -11.74 13.67
C VAL A 313 -29.88 -10.85 13.88
N LYS A 314 -29.31 -10.31 12.80
CA LYS A 314 -28.15 -9.39 12.84
C LYS A 314 -28.47 -8.01 13.44
N LYS A 315 -29.75 -7.61 13.55
CA LYS A 315 -30.18 -6.45 14.36
C LYS A 315 -30.27 -6.78 15.85
N LEU A 316 -30.60 -8.01 16.22
CA LEU A 316 -30.77 -8.44 17.62
C LEU A 316 -29.46 -8.82 18.34
N VAL A 317 -28.44 -9.28 17.61
CA VAL A 317 -27.13 -9.69 18.18
C VAL A 317 -26.13 -8.51 18.24
N LYS A 318 -26.61 -7.27 18.15
CA LYS A 318 -25.79 -6.09 17.81
C LYS A 318 -25.13 -5.36 19.00
N GLU A 319 -25.28 -5.88 20.22
CA GLU A 319 -24.92 -5.15 21.46
C GLU A 319 -23.45 -5.33 21.93
N GLU A 320 -22.64 -6.20 21.30
CA GLU A 320 -21.21 -6.37 21.64
C GLU A 320 -20.27 -6.36 20.41
N GLU A 321 -20.19 -5.22 19.70
CA GLU A 321 -19.06 -4.95 18.81
C GLU A 321 -17.79 -4.71 19.65
N PHE A 322 -16.66 -5.38 19.32
CA PHE A 322 -15.39 -5.19 20.04
C PHE A 322 -14.91 -3.75 19.89
N LYS A 323 -14.78 -3.03 21.01
CA LYS A 323 -14.37 -1.62 21.02
C LYS A 323 -12.85 -1.50 20.87
N PRO A 324 -12.33 -0.87 19.80
CA PRO A 324 -10.89 -0.72 19.60
C PRO A 324 -10.22 0.04 20.75
N TRP A 325 -8.98 -0.32 21.05
CA TRP A 325 -8.22 0.24 22.16
C TRP A 325 -7.75 1.67 21.84
N GLY A 326 -7.68 2.51 22.87
CA GLY A 326 -7.15 3.87 22.72
C GLY A 326 -5.65 3.85 22.42
N ARG A 327 -5.15 4.86 21.68
CA ARG A 327 -3.69 5.05 21.46
C ARG A 327 -2.88 5.01 22.75
N ASP A 328 -3.43 5.56 23.83
CA ASP A 328 -2.85 5.55 25.18
C ASP A 328 -2.71 4.12 25.74
N THR A 329 -3.71 3.25 25.50
CA THR A 329 -3.72 1.85 25.92
C THR A 329 -2.71 1.04 25.13
N GLN A 330 -2.74 1.16 23.79
CA GLN A 330 -1.77 0.54 22.88
C GLN A 330 -0.34 0.89 23.30
N ALA A 331 -0.06 2.18 23.50
CA ALA A 331 1.27 2.65 23.92
C ALA A 331 1.65 2.19 25.34
N LYS A 332 0.73 2.16 26.31
CA LYS A 332 1.03 1.69 27.68
C LYS A 332 1.36 0.19 27.73
N LEU A 333 0.58 -0.64 27.04
CA LEU A 333 0.85 -2.08 26.94
C LEU A 333 2.15 -2.32 26.17
N GLY A 334 2.29 -1.69 24.99
CA GLY A 334 3.47 -1.83 24.15
C GLY A 334 4.76 -1.39 24.85
N THR A 335 4.76 -0.32 25.64
CA THR A 335 5.95 0.05 26.43
C THR A 335 6.32 -1.04 27.44
N ARG A 336 5.37 -1.61 28.22
CA ARG A 336 5.72 -2.67 29.19
C ARG A 336 6.24 -3.93 28.49
N LEU A 337 5.66 -4.31 27.36
CA LEU A 337 6.15 -5.46 26.59
C LEU A 337 7.55 -5.22 25.99
N ILE A 338 7.86 -4.00 25.56
CA ILE A 338 9.20 -3.61 25.10
C ILE A 338 10.19 -3.55 26.27
N GLU A 339 9.75 -3.12 27.44
CA GLU A 339 10.55 -3.08 28.67
C GLU A 339 10.94 -4.51 29.11
N LEU A 340 9.98 -5.44 29.15
CA LEU A 340 10.24 -6.86 29.37
C LEU A 340 11.21 -7.44 28.32
N LEU A 341 11.12 -7.04 27.05
CA LEU A 341 12.11 -7.40 26.02
C LEU A 341 13.50 -6.82 26.32
N THR A 342 13.62 -5.56 26.77
CA THR A 342 14.92 -4.99 27.18
C THR A 342 15.50 -5.61 28.46
N GLU A 343 14.65 -6.18 29.32
CA GLU A 343 15.03 -6.91 30.54
C GLU A 343 15.49 -8.36 30.24
N THR A 344 15.09 -8.97 29.11
CA THR A 344 15.25 -10.42 28.85
C THR A 344 16.03 -10.78 27.58
N ALA A 345 16.08 -9.93 26.56
CA ALA A 345 16.78 -10.22 25.32
C ALA A 345 18.26 -9.83 25.41
N PHE A 346 19.16 -10.81 25.27
CA PHE A 346 20.61 -10.61 25.30
C PHE A 346 21.31 -11.16 24.05
N VAL A 347 22.54 -10.70 23.81
CA VAL A 347 23.40 -11.09 22.68
C VAL A 347 24.79 -11.36 23.21
N GLN A 348 25.42 -12.40 22.69
CA GLN A 348 26.84 -12.69 22.89
C GLN A 348 27.61 -12.33 21.59
N PRO A 349 28.77 -11.66 21.68
CA PRO A 349 29.71 -11.58 20.57
C PRO A 349 30.16 -12.99 20.14
N PRO A 350 30.47 -13.21 18.85
CA PRO A 350 31.26 -14.37 18.44
C PRO A 350 32.59 -14.35 19.21
N VAL A 351 33.00 -15.51 19.75
CA VAL A 351 34.25 -15.63 20.50
C VAL A 351 35.42 -15.30 19.58
N LYS A 352 36.07 -14.15 19.81
CA LYS A 352 37.37 -13.86 19.23
C LYS A 352 38.41 -14.73 19.96
N GLN A 353 39.35 -15.32 19.22
CA GLN A 353 40.35 -16.25 19.76
C GLN A 353 41.47 -15.57 20.58
N LEU A 354 41.15 -14.52 21.35
CA LEU A 354 42.11 -13.77 22.15
C LEU A 354 41.59 -13.56 23.57
N VAL A 355 42.25 -14.28 24.49
CA VAL A 355 42.18 -14.20 25.96
C VAL A 355 40.91 -14.79 26.60
N GLU A 356 41.14 -15.56 27.65
CA GLU A 356 40.12 -16.14 28.52
C GLU A 356 39.41 -15.04 29.31
N GLY A 357 38.10 -14.91 29.12
CA GLY A 357 37.25 -13.99 29.88
C GLY A 357 35.82 -14.51 29.94
N PRO A 358 35.03 -14.11 30.95
CA PRO A 358 33.63 -14.47 31.01
C PRO A 358 32.88 -13.93 29.77
N PRO A 359 31.86 -14.63 29.26
CA PRO A 359 31.14 -14.23 28.06
C PRO A 359 30.53 -12.83 28.23
N ASP A 360 30.85 -11.93 27.29
CA ASP A 360 30.37 -10.54 27.24
C ASP A 360 28.89 -10.49 26.82
N VAL A 361 28.00 -10.87 27.75
CA VAL A 361 26.55 -10.90 27.56
C VAL A 361 25.99 -9.47 27.58
N ARG A 362 25.55 -8.98 26.42
CA ARG A 362 25.06 -7.60 26.23
C ARG A 362 23.55 -7.57 26.00
N PRO A 363 22.78 -6.66 26.60
CA PRO A 363 21.36 -6.54 26.29
C PRO A 363 21.13 -6.14 24.82
N ALA A 364 20.28 -6.91 24.14
CA ALA A 364 19.95 -6.80 22.72
C ALA A 364 19.36 -5.44 22.35
N PHE A 365 18.55 -4.91 23.26
CA PHE A 365 17.82 -3.66 23.11
C PHE A 365 18.08 -2.78 24.34
N ARG A 366 18.37 -1.49 24.12
CA ARG A 366 18.66 -0.52 25.19
C ARG A 366 17.81 0.73 25.01
N HIS A 367 17.01 1.12 26.01
CA HIS A 367 16.35 2.43 26.01
C HIS A 367 17.37 3.53 26.26
N LYS A 368 17.38 4.58 25.43
CA LYS A 368 18.26 5.75 25.56
C LYS A 368 17.54 7.03 25.15
N LEU A 369 17.95 8.16 25.70
CA LEU A 369 17.56 9.49 25.24
C LEU A 369 18.57 10.01 24.21
N LYS A 370 18.24 9.92 22.91
CA LYS A 370 19.05 10.54 21.84
C LYS A 370 18.56 11.94 21.49
N MET A 371 19.47 12.84 21.13
CA MET A 371 19.11 14.13 20.55
C MET A 371 18.94 13.98 19.04
N VAL A 372 17.75 14.29 18.52
CA VAL A 372 17.40 14.10 17.10
C VAL A 372 17.18 15.45 16.43
N LYS A 373 17.91 15.70 15.33
CA LYS A 373 17.57 16.75 14.36
C LYS A 373 16.45 16.19 13.47
N LYS A 374 15.21 16.63 13.68
CA LYS A 374 14.05 16.08 12.96
C LYS A 374 13.84 16.66 11.56
N ASP A 375 14.42 17.84 11.29
CA ASP A 375 14.43 18.52 9.99
C ASP A 375 15.82 19.13 9.74
N PRO A 376 16.38 19.06 8.50
CA PRO A 376 17.54 19.84 8.13
C PRO A 376 17.23 21.35 8.23
N GLY A 377 17.91 22.04 9.15
CA GLY A 377 17.75 23.49 9.39
C GLY A 377 17.16 23.90 10.74
N GLN A 378 16.52 22.99 11.51
CA GLN A 378 16.13 23.32 12.89
C GLN A 378 17.35 23.33 13.82
N LYS A 379 17.72 24.52 14.35
CA LYS A 379 18.74 24.68 15.40
C LYS A 379 18.35 24.00 16.73
N ILE A 380 17.05 23.75 16.97
CA ILE A 380 16.55 23.18 18.24
C ILE A 380 16.63 21.65 18.21
N LEU A 381 17.73 21.09 18.72
CA LEU A 381 17.81 19.67 19.05
C LEU A 381 16.80 19.33 20.16
N LYS A 382 16.04 18.25 19.98
CA LYS A 382 15.10 17.74 20.98
C LYS A 382 15.55 16.34 21.41
N ARG A 383 15.51 16.07 22.72
CA ARG A 383 15.75 14.73 23.27
C ARG A 383 14.50 13.88 23.05
N TYR A 384 14.67 12.69 22.48
CA TYR A 384 13.64 11.69 22.31
C TYR A 384 14.11 10.35 22.86
N GLY A 385 13.23 9.62 23.55
CA GLY A 385 13.50 8.24 23.93
C GLY A 385 13.39 7.31 22.73
N VAL A 386 14.47 6.58 22.49
CA VAL A 386 14.60 5.57 21.45
C VAL A 386 14.95 4.23 22.09
N ILE A 387 14.58 3.14 21.40
CA ILE A 387 15.20 1.84 21.64
C ILE A 387 16.36 1.72 20.65
N GLU A 388 17.58 1.57 21.16
CA GLU A 388 18.79 1.24 20.39
C GLU A 388 18.96 -0.28 20.35
N CYS A 389 19.26 -0.80 19.16
CA CYS A 389 19.55 -2.21 18.93
C CYS A 389 21.07 -2.43 18.93
N ASP A 390 21.57 -3.49 19.59
CA ASP A 390 23.01 -3.77 19.62
C ASP A 390 23.54 -4.09 18.19
N PRO A 391 24.71 -3.56 17.78
CA PRO A 391 25.23 -3.76 16.42
C PRO A 391 25.34 -5.23 15.98
N LEU A 392 25.56 -6.15 16.91
CA LEU A 392 25.69 -7.60 16.64
C LEU A 392 24.40 -8.24 16.10
N ILE A 393 23.24 -7.61 16.29
CA ILE A 393 21.94 -8.07 15.76
C ILE A 393 21.76 -7.63 14.31
N LEU A 394 22.35 -6.49 13.94
CA LEU A 394 22.23 -5.86 12.62
C LEU A 394 23.20 -6.49 11.61
N GLU A 395 24.28 -7.07 12.10
CA GLU A 395 25.30 -7.75 11.30
C GLU A 395 24.70 -8.97 10.58
N LYS A 396 24.58 -8.87 9.24
CA LYS A 396 23.91 -9.82 8.33
C LYS A 396 22.37 -9.91 8.54
N LEU A 397 21.74 -8.90 9.15
CA LEU A 397 20.28 -8.85 9.34
C LEU A 397 19.50 -8.81 8.01
N ASP A 398 20.09 -8.19 6.99
CA ASP A 398 19.59 -8.18 5.60
C ASP A 398 19.58 -9.58 4.99
N VAL A 399 20.69 -10.32 5.07
CA VAL A 399 20.81 -11.71 4.59
C VAL A 399 19.86 -12.65 5.35
N ASN A 400 19.55 -12.31 6.60
CA ASN A 400 18.61 -13.04 7.46
C ASN A 400 17.16 -12.52 7.39
N ALA A 401 16.87 -11.46 6.62
CA ALA A 401 15.51 -10.89 6.51
C ALA A 401 14.50 -11.90 5.96
N LYS A 402 14.95 -12.86 5.15
CA LYS A 402 14.17 -14.04 4.70
C LYS A 402 13.62 -14.92 5.84
N HIS A 403 14.20 -14.84 7.04
CA HIS A 403 13.72 -15.53 8.25
C HIS A 403 12.76 -14.69 9.11
N MET A 404 12.55 -13.41 8.77
CA MET A 404 11.44 -12.63 9.29
C MET A 404 10.16 -13.05 8.58
N LEU A 405 9.23 -13.60 9.34
CA LEU A 405 8.03 -14.22 8.81
C LEU A 405 6.89 -13.20 8.79
N ALA A 406 6.54 -12.73 7.59
CA ALA A 406 5.31 -11.97 7.38
C ALA A 406 4.11 -12.86 7.78
N PRO A 407 3.28 -12.46 8.76
CA PRO A 407 2.23 -13.33 9.32
C PRO A 407 1.01 -13.44 8.41
N TYR A 408 0.77 -12.46 7.52
CA TYR A 408 -0.40 -12.40 6.66
C TYR A 408 0.03 -12.34 5.18
N MET A 409 -0.51 -13.26 4.39
CA MET A 409 -0.26 -13.40 2.94
C MET A 409 -1.42 -12.78 2.11
N PRO A 410 -1.25 -12.61 0.78
CA PRO A 410 -2.38 -12.37 -0.13
C PRO A 410 -3.45 -13.47 0.00
N MET A 411 -4.72 -13.15 -0.26
CA MET A 411 -5.82 -14.08 0.02
C MET A 411 -5.89 -15.21 -1.01
N LEU A 412 -6.07 -16.46 -0.59
CA LEU A 412 -6.20 -17.64 -1.46
C LEU A 412 -7.59 -17.78 -2.12
N VAL A 413 -8.55 -16.94 -1.73
CA VAL A 413 -9.92 -16.89 -2.27
C VAL A 413 -10.39 -15.44 -2.39
N PRO A 414 -11.38 -15.12 -3.24
CA PRO A 414 -11.90 -13.77 -3.38
C PRO A 414 -12.27 -13.12 -2.03
N PRO A 415 -11.92 -11.84 -1.81
CA PRO A 415 -12.22 -11.12 -0.57
C PRO A 415 -13.73 -11.02 -0.31
N ARG A 416 -14.08 -10.75 0.96
CA ARG A 416 -15.46 -10.43 1.34
C ARG A 416 -15.88 -9.09 0.76
N LYS A 417 -17.04 -9.10 0.10
CA LYS A 417 -17.70 -7.90 -0.41
C LYS A 417 -17.89 -6.84 0.67
N TRP A 418 -17.60 -5.57 0.34
CA TRP A 418 -17.79 -4.41 1.21
C TRP A 418 -19.27 -4.07 1.39
N LYS A 419 -19.65 -3.76 2.64
CA LYS A 419 -21.02 -3.45 3.10
C LYS A 419 -21.00 -2.44 4.27
N GLY A 420 -20.20 -1.40 4.15
CA GLY A 420 -19.94 -0.42 5.21
C GLY A 420 -18.48 -0.29 5.61
N TYR A 421 -18.17 0.76 6.37
CA TYR A 421 -16.81 1.19 6.75
C TYR A 421 -15.89 0.08 7.26
N ASP A 422 -16.40 -0.83 8.08
CA ASP A 422 -15.68 -1.86 8.83
C ASP A 422 -16.04 -3.29 8.40
N LYS A 423 -16.69 -3.43 7.24
CA LYS A 423 -17.44 -4.65 6.86
C LYS A 423 -17.12 -5.07 5.42
N GLY A 424 -15.92 -5.58 5.19
CA GLY A 424 -15.44 -6.15 3.90
C GLY A 424 -14.03 -6.72 4.01
N ALA A 425 -13.39 -6.98 2.86
CA ALA A 425 -12.02 -7.52 2.72
C ALA A 425 -11.78 -8.89 3.41
N TYR A 426 -11.04 -8.94 4.52
CA TYR A 426 -10.59 -10.19 5.14
C TYR A 426 -11.72 -10.91 5.91
N PHE A 427 -11.58 -12.22 6.15
CA PHE A 427 -12.58 -12.99 6.90
C PHE A 427 -12.62 -12.62 8.39
N PHE A 428 -11.44 -12.51 9.03
CA PHE A 428 -11.27 -12.24 10.46
C PHE A 428 -10.36 -11.03 10.73
N LEU A 429 -9.42 -10.70 9.83
CA LEU A 429 -8.51 -9.58 10.06
C LEU A 429 -9.25 -8.22 10.01
N PRO A 430 -8.99 -7.29 10.96
CA PRO A 430 -9.69 -6.00 11.03
C PRO A 430 -9.54 -5.17 9.75
N SER A 431 -10.68 -4.89 9.10
CA SER A 431 -10.72 -4.36 7.73
C SER A 431 -11.52 -3.07 7.65
N TYR A 432 -10.87 -1.98 7.22
CA TYR A 432 -11.49 -0.66 7.09
C TYR A 432 -11.42 -0.14 5.65
N ALA A 433 -12.55 0.34 5.13
CA ALA A 433 -12.70 0.82 3.75
C ALA A 433 -11.88 2.09 3.45
N MET A 434 -11.55 2.89 4.48
CA MET A 434 -10.69 4.07 4.37
C MET A 434 -9.60 4.09 5.44
N ARG A 435 -8.39 4.44 5.04
CA ARG A 435 -7.22 4.71 5.90
C ARG A 435 -7.38 6.09 6.57
N THR A 436 -8.16 6.16 7.65
CA THR A 436 -8.44 7.43 8.37
C THR A 436 -7.30 7.95 9.26
N HIS A 437 -6.22 7.17 9.43
CA HIS A 437 -5.06 7.44 10.29
C HIS A 437 -5.36 7.81 11.78
N GLY A 438 -6.62 7.73 12.21
CA GLY A 438 -7.08 8.10 13.55
C GLY A 438 -7.87 9.42 13.62
N SER A 439 -8.10 10.12 12.50
CA SER A 439 -9.02 11.28 12.47
C SER A 439 -10.44 10.84 12.80
N ARG A 440 -11.06 11.49 13.80
CA ARG A 440 -12.42 11.11 14.23
C ARG A 440 -13.45 11.53 13.20
N LYS A 441 -13.35 12.75 12.67
CA LYS A 441 -14.30 13.30 11.69
C LYS A 441 -14.43 12.45 10.42
N GLN A 442 -13.34 11.83 9.97
CA GLN A 442 -13.36 10.90 8.84
C GLN A 442 -14.08 9.58 9.18
N GLN A 443 -13.87 9.03 10.38
CA GLN A 443 -14.58 7.83 10.84
C GLN A 443 -16.06 8.08 11.06
N ASP A 444 -16.42 9.23 11.63
CA ASP A 444 -17.80 9.63 11.87
C ASP A 444 -18.56 9.81 10.53
N ALA A 445 -17.94 10.46 9.54
CA ALA A 445 -18.51 10.62 8.20
C ALA A 445 -18.80 9.25 7.52
N LEU A 446 -17.88 8.29 7.64
CA LEU A 446 -18.03 6.96 7.03
C LEU A 446 -18.92 5.98 7.81
N LYS A 447 -19.21 6.27 9.08
CA LYS A 447 -20.19 5.52 9.87
C LYS A 447 -21.63 6.04 9.69
N ASN A 448 -21.77 7.32 9.35
CA ASN A 448 -23.06 7.99 9.23
C ASN A 448 -23.59 8.09 7.78
N VAL A 449 -22.73 7.83 6.77
CA VAL A 449 -23.14 7.74 5.36
C VAL A 449 -23.97 6.47 5.10
N SER A 450 -24.92 6.54 4.16
CA SER A 450 -25.75 5.38 3.79
C SER A 450 -24.98 4.34 2.94
N GLU A 451 -25.38 3.07 3.03
CA GLU A 451 -24.85 1.99 2.18
C GLU A 451 -25.17 2.22 0.70
N GLU A 452 -26.28 2.93 0.42
CA GLU A 452 -26.71 3.36 -0.91
C GLU A 452 -25.78 4.42 -1.52
N GLN A 453 -25.48 5.51 -0.80
CA GLN A 453 -24.56 6.54 -1.26
C GLN A 453 -23.14 5.97 -1.49
N MET A 454 -22.73 4.98 -0.70
CA MET A 454 -21.43 4.30 -0.86
C MET A 454 -21.44 3.12 -1.84
N HIS A 455 -22.58 2.80 -2.48
CA HIS A 455 -22.74 1.56 -3.24
C HIS A 455 -21.69 1.38 -4.34
N ASN A 456 -21.49 2.42 -5.17
CA ASN A 456 -20.53 2.37 -6.28
C ASN A 456 -19.08 2.30 -5.80
N VAL A 457 -18.75 2.92 -4.65
CA VAL A 457 -17.43 2.82 -4.02
C VAL A 457 -17.15 1.38 -3.56
N PHE A 458 -18.13 0.74 -2.90
CA PHE A 458 -18.02 -0.66 -2.50
C PHE A 458 -17.95 -1.60 -3.71
N LYS A 459 -18.76 -1.36 -4.75
CA LYS A 459 -18.73 -2.09 -6.03
C LYS A 459 -17.36 -2.01 -6.71
N ALA A 460 -16.71 -0.85 -6.68
CA ALA A 460 -15.36 -0.66 -7.24
C ALA A 460 -14.28 -1.36 -6.39
N LEU A 461 -14.31 -1.22 -5.06
CA LEU A 461 -13.39 -1.95 -4.16
C LEU A 461 -13.54 -3.47 -4.27
N ASP A 462 -14.77 -3.97 -4.39
CA ASP A 462 -15.07 -5.37 -4.65
C ASP A 462 -14.54 -5.86 -6.00
N THR A 463 -14.50 -4.97 -7.00
CA THR A 463 -13.97 -5.26 -8.34
C THR A 463 -12.46 -5.41 -8.29
N LEU A 464 -11.77 -4.38 -7.79
CA LEU A 464 -10.31 -4.38 -7.59
C LEU A 464 -9.85 -5.55 -6.70
N GLY A 465 -10.65 -5.90 -5.69
CA GLY A 465 -10.41 -7.06 -4.83
C GLY A 465 -10.66 -8.42 -5.48
N SER A 466 -11.51 -8.50 -6.51
CA SER A 466 -11.86 -9.75 -7.19
C SER A 466 -10.89 -10.18 -8.30
N THR A 467 -9.95 -9.32 -8.70
CA THR A 467 -8.94 -9.63 -9.71
C THR A 467 -7.90 -10.63 -9.16
N LYS A 468 -7.75 -11.78 -9.84
CA LYS A 468 -6.88 -12.88 -9.45
C LYS A 468 -5.47 -12.74 -10.06
N TRP A 469 -4.45 -12.80 -9.21
CA TRP A 469 -3.03 -12.67 -9.57
C TRP A 469 -2.28 -13.98 -9.38
N ARG A 470 -1.18 -14.18 -10.09
CA ARG A 470 -0.18 -15.22 -9.81
C ARG A 470 1.23 -14.66 -9.89
N VAL A 471 2.21 -15.47 -9.46
CA VAL A 471 3.63 -15.15 -9.59
C VAL A 471 4.14 -15.58 -10.97
N ASN A 472 4.76 -14.67 -11.72
CA ASN A 472 5.52 -15.03 -12.92
C ASN A 472 6.81 -15.77 -12.49
N ARG A 473 6.84 -17.09 -12.72
CA ARG A 473 7.93 -17.97 -12.26
C ARG A 473 9.25 -17.72 -12.99
N ARG A 474 9.21 -17.38 -14.29
CA ARG A 474 10.41 -17.13 -15.11
C ARG A 474 11.12 -15.86 -14.63
N VAL A 475 10.39 -14.76 -14.45
CA VAL A 475 10.95 -13.50 -13.96
C VAL A 475 11.41 -13.63 -12.50
N LEU A 476 10.67 -14.34 -11.64
CA LEU A 476 11.13 -14.61 -10.28
C LEU A 476 12.47 -15.35 -10.26
N ALA A 477 12.66 -16.39 -11.08
CA ALA A 477 13.93 -17.13 -11.12
C ALA A 477 15.13 -16.26 -11.54
N VAL A 478 14.94 -15.36 -12.53
CA VAL A 478 15.97 -14.40 -12.95
C VAL A 478 16.30 -13.41 -11.84
N VAL A 479 15.27 -12.85 -11.20
CA VAL A 479 15.42 -11.95 -10.04
C VAL A 479 16.17 -12.64 -8.88
N GLU A 480 15.81 -13.88 -8.54
CA GLU A 480 16.46 -14.61 -7.45
C GLU A 480 17.92 -14.94 -7.76
N ASN A 481 18.27 -15.20 -9.03
CA ASN A 481 19.65 -15.42 -9.46
C ASN A 481 20.48 -14.12 -9.35
N LEU A 482 20.02 -13.01 -9.95
CA LEU A 482 20.69 -11.71 -9.83
C LEU A 482 20.83 -11.27 -8.37
N TRP A 483 19.80 -11.53 -7.55
CA TRP A 483 19.85 -11.26 -6.12
C TRP A 483 20.87 -12.15 -5.40
N ALA A 484 20.97 -13.44 -5.74
CA ALA A 484 21.97 -14.35 -5.19
C ALA A 484 23.40 -13.90 -5.52
N GLN A 485 23.65 -13.48 -6.78
CA GLN A 485 24.96 -13.03 -7.27
C GLN A 485 25.48 -11.74 -6.60
N GLY A 486 24.59 -10.82 -6.21
CA GLY A 486 25.01 -9.58 -5.54
C GLY A 486 24.02 -8.41 -5.61
N GLY A 487 22.92 -8.53 -6.36
CA GLY A 487 22.03 -7.41 -6.63
C GLY A 487 22.61 -6.50 -7.71
N SER A 488 22.55 -5.18 -7.49
CA SER A 488 23.01 -4.06 -8.37
C SER A 488 22.48 -3.99 -9.81
N VAL A 489 22.03 -5.09 -10.40
CA VAL A 489 21.52 -5.23 -11.77
C VAL A 489 20.00 -5.02 -11.82
N GLY A 490 19.49 -4.43 -12.90
CA GLY A 490 18.04 -4.28 -13.14
C GLY A 490 17.31 -3.39 -12.12
N GLY A 491 18.03 -2.49 -11.44
CA GLY A 491 17.47 -1.67 -10.36
C GLY A 491 17.34 -2.39 -9.01
N LEU A 492 17.84 -3.63 -8.89
CA LEU A 492 18.09 -4.23 -7.57
C LEU A 492 19.20 -3.46 -6.85
N ILE A 493 19.08 -3.29 -5.53
CA ILE A 493 20.14 -2.63 -4.76
C ILE A 493 21.36 -3.55 -4.63
N GLU A 494 22.56 -2.96 -4.54
CA GLU A 494 23.78 -3.69 -4.23
C GLU A 494 23.71 -4.32 -2.83
N ARG A 495 24.12 -5.60 -2.72
CA ARG A 495 24.09 -6.35 -1.44
C ARG A 495 25.23 -6.02 -0.49
N LEU A 496 26.25 -5.30 -0.95
CA LEU A 496 27.39 -4.85 -0.15
C LEU A 496 27.21 -3.42 0.38
N ASP A 497 27.79 -3.20 1.56
CA ASP A 497 28.01 -1.88 2.14
C ASP A 497 29.17 -1.18 1.39
N LEU A 498 29.06 0.13 1.16
CA LEU A 498 30.22 0.91 0.72
C LEU A 498 31.28 0.87 1.83
N PRO A 499 32.59 0.78 1.49
CA PRO A 499 33.65 0.95 2.47
C PRO A 499 33.54 2.31 3.15
N LEU A 500 33.93 2.37 4.42
CA LEU A 500 34.11 3.64 5.09
C LEU A 500 35.47 4.21 4.65
N PRO A 501 35.58 5.50 4.31
CA PRO A 501 36.87 6.13 4.06
C PRO A 501 37.82 5.90 5.25
N ASP A 502 39.02 5.41 4.96
CA ASP A 502 40.09 5.31 5.95
C ASP A 502 40.42 6.70 6.51
N LYS A 503 40.90 6.74 7.76
CA LYS A 503 41.22 8.01 8.41
C LYS A 503 42.64 8.41 8.06
N ASP A 504 42.77 9.36 7.15
CA ASP A 504 44.04 9.99 6.84
C ASP A 504 44.72 10.51 8.12
N VAL A 505 46.04 10.35 8.18
CA VAL A 505 46.84 10.61 9.40
C VAL A 505 47.06 12.11 9.62
N SER A 506 46.70 12.94 8.64
CA SER A 506 46.77 14.41 8.67
C SER A 506 46.12 15.03 9.91
N GLU A 507 46.71 16.14 10.35
CA GLU A 507 46.23 17.00 11.44
C GLU A 507 45.44 18.22 10.93
N ASP A 508 45.29 18.40 9.60
CA ASP A 508 44.49 19.50 9.04
C ASP A 508 43.01 19.37 9.45
N GLY A 509 42.44 20.46 9.96
CA GLY A 509 41.06 20.56 10.38
C GLY A 509 40.05 20.45 9.23
N ASP A 510 40.40 20.96 8.04
CA ASP A 510 39.51 20.93 6.88
C ASP A 510 39.49 19.55 6.21
N GLU A 511 40.64 18.89 6.04
CA GLU A 511 40.72 17.48 5.65
C GLU A 511 39.97 16.59 6.66
N LEU A 512 40.12 16.86 7.96
CA LEU A 512 39.45 16.08 9.00
C LEU A 512 37.92 16.26 9.00
N GLU A 513 37.36 17.44 8.70
CA GLU A 513 35.90 17.59 8.49
C GLU A 513 35.43 17.04 7.13
N LEU A 514 36.25 17.09 6.08
CA LEU A 514 35.96 16.42 4.80
C LEU A 514 35.91 14.89 4.98
N TRP A 515 36.87 14.30 5.69
CA TRP A 515 36.85 12.89 6.08
C TRP A 515 35.60 12.55 6.91
N LYS A 516 35.31 13.33 7.97
CA LYS A 516 34.08 13.13 8.75
C LYS A 516 32.83 13.25 7.87
N TRP A 517 32.78 14.16 6.90
CA TRP A 517 31.67 14.30 5.93
C TRP A 517 31.55 13.07 5.01
N ASN A 518 32.65 12.60 4.43
CA ASN A 518 32.67 11.39 3.61
C ASN A 518 32.23 10.15 4.41
N VAL A 519 32.68 9.99 5.65
CA VAL A 519 32.24 8.92 6.57
C VAL A 519 30.75 9.07 6.94
N ARG A 520 30.25 10.28 7.17
CA ARG A 520 28.81 10.54 7.40
C ARG A 520 27.97 10.19 6.15
N LYS A 521 28.50 10.46 4.94
CA LYS A 521 27.89 10.17 3.63
C LYS A 521 27.84 8.66 3.34
N ALA A 522 28.97 7.94 3.48
CA ALA A 522 29.02 6.49 3.33
C ALA A 522 28.06 5.78 4.29
N LYS A 523 28.08 6.15 5.59
CA LYS A 523 27.14 5.62 6.60
C LYS A 523 25.67 5.92 6.28
N LYS A 524 25.36 7.04 5.60
CA LYS A 524 24.01 7.32 5.12
C LYS A 524 23.60 6.34 4.01
N VAL A 525 24.42 6.21 2.97
CA VAL A 525 24.13 5.31 1.83
C VAL A 525 23.98 3.88 2.31
N ASN A 526 24.83 3.39 3.22
CA ASN A 526 24.74 2.01 3.72
C ASN A 526 23.45 1.74 4.51
N ARG A 527 22.96 2.70 5.31
CA ARG A 527 21.65 2.59 5.98
C ARG A 527 20.49 2.57 4.99
N GLU A 528 20.55 3.39 3.93
CA GLU A 528 19.53 3.44 2.88
C GLU A 528 19.52 2.13 2.07
N ARG A 529 20.70 1.63 1.68
CA ARG A 529 20.89 0.29 1.09
C ARG A 529 20.38 -0.83 2.01
N HIS A 530 20.63 -0.77 3.32
CA HIS A 530 20.16 -1.80 4.27
C HIS A 530 18.64 -1.89 4.30
N ALA A 531 17.94 -0.76 4.43
CA ALA A 531 16.47 -0.73 4.40
C ALA A 531 15.91 -1.27 3.07
N GLN A 532 16.56 -0.95 1.94
CA GLN A 532 16.18 -1.46 0.61
C GLN A 532 16.42 -2.98 0.46
N ARG A 533 17.55 -3.51 0.95
CA ARG A 533 17.82 -4.97 0.97
C ARG A 533 16.75 -5.73 1.77
N CYS A 534 16.38 -5.20 2.94
CA CYS A 534 15.33 -5.76 3.79
C CYS A 534 13.94 -5.74 3.12
N ASP A 535 13.59 -4.67 2.40
CA ASP A 535 12.33 -4.60 1.63
C ASP A 535 12.27 -5.61 0.48
N ILE A 536 13.38 -5.78 -0.27
CA ILE A 536 13.49 -6.77 -1.35
C ILE A 536 13.35 -8.19 -0.80
N GLU A 537 14.06 -8.56 0.27
CA GLU A 537 13.92 -9.90 0.86
C GLU A 537 12.52 -10.18 1.43
N LEU A 538 11.82 -9.17 1.96
CA LEU A 538 10.41 -9.33 2.38
C LEU A 538 9.47 -9.54 1.18
N LYS A 539 9.68 -8.83 0.07
CA LYS A 539 8.96 -9.05 -1.20
C LYS A 539 9.20 -10.44 -1.77
N LEU A 540 10.47 -10.87 -1.83
CA LEU A 540 10.85 -12.21 -2.30
C LEU A 540 10.35 -13.30 -1.36
N SER A 541 10.35 -13.10 -0.04
CA SER A 541 9.78 -14.05 0.94
C SER A 541 8.29 -14.31 0.69
N VAL A 542 7.52 -13.28 0.33
CA VAL A 542 6.11 -13.46 -0.10
C VAL A 542 6.03 -14.14 -1.47
N ALA A 543 6.83 -13.72 -2.47
CA ALA A 543 6.83 -14.34 -3.80
C ALA A 543 7.12 -15.85 -3.74
N ARG A 544 8.17 -16.24 -2.99
CA ARG A 544 8.56 -17.64 -2.72
C ARG A 544 7.44 -18.48 -2.11
N LYS A 545 6.65 -17.90 -1.20
CA LYS A 545 5.51 -18.57 -0.55
C LYS A 545 4.29 -18.68 -1.46
N MET A 546 4.08 -17.73 -2.38
CA MET A 546 2.93 -17.68 -3.26
C MET A 546 3.17 -18.32 -4.65
N LYS A 547 4.41 -18.70 -5.00
CA LYS A 547 4.77 -19.19 -6.34
C LYS A 547 4.05 -20.47 -6.78
N GLU A 548 3.68 -21.33 -5.82
CA GLU A 548 2.95 -22.59 -6.07
C GLU A 548 1.43 -22.45 -6.00
N GLU A 549 0.90 -21.26 -5.69
CA GLU A 549 -0.54 -21.01 -5.75
C GLU A 549 -0.94 -20.65 -7.20
N GLU A 550 -1.97 -21.32 -7.74
CA GLU A 550 -2.56 -20.99 -9.05
C GLU A 550 -3.09 -19.55 -9.14
N GLY A 551 -3.33 -18.92 -7.98
CA GLY A 551 -3.45 -17.49 -7.86
C GLY A 551 -4.20 -17.05 -6.61
N PHE A 552 -4.04 -15.77 -6.31
CA PHE A 552 -4.40 -15.12 -5.07
C PHE A 552 -4.96 -13.71 -5.33
N TYR A 553 -5.51 -13.10 -4.29
CA TYR A 553 -6.29 -11.87 -4.37
C TYR A 553 -5.79 -10.81 -3.39
N TYR A 554 -5.87 -9.55 -3.81
CA TYR A 554 -5.52 -8.39 -2.99
C TYR A 554 -6.79 -7.65 -2.56
N PRO A 555 -7.27 -7.78 -1.32
CA PRO A 555 -8.30 -6.88 -0.81
C PRO A 555 -7.79 -5.42 -0.87
N HIS A 556 -8.64 -4.52 -1.36
CA HIS A 556 -8.34 -3.10 -1.52
C HIS A 556 -9.07 -2.25 -0.48
N ASN A 557 -8.46 -1.13 -0.10
CA ASN A 557 -9.12 -0.03 0.62
C ASN A 557 -8.57 1.33 0.17
N LEU A 558 -9.21 2.42 0.61
CA LEU A 558 -8.95 3.78 0.12
C LEU A 558 -8.02 4.57 1.06
N ASP A 559 -7.31 5.57 0.53
CA ASP A 559 -6.93 6.74 1.34
C ASP A 559 -8.12 7.69 1.52
N PHE A 560 -7.95 8.75 2.32
CA PHE A 560 -9.07 9.64 2.65
C PHE A 560 -9.65 10.44 1.48
N ARG A 561 -9.01 10.41 0.31
CA ARG A 561 -9.40 11.13 -0.90
C ARG A 561 -10.11 10.21 -1.89
N GLY A 562 -10.03 8.89 -1.70
CA GLY A 562 -10.65 7.90 -2.58
C GLY A 562 -9.70 7.21 -3.57
N ARG A 563 -8.39 7.40 -3.47
CA ARG A 563 -7.43 6.55 -4.21
C ARG A 563 -7.39 5.16 -3.56
N ALA A 564 -7.47 4.09 -4.35
CA ALA A 564 -7.44 2.71 -3.86
C ALA A 564 -6.03 2.13 -3.76
N TYR A 565 -5.84 1.22 -2.79
CA TYR A 565 -4.57 0.55 -2.50
C TYR A 565 -4.82 -0.88 -1.99
N PRO A 566 -4.01 -1.88 -2.38
CA PRO A 566 -3.95 -3.18 -1.72
C PRO A 566 -3.68 -3.05 -0.21
N MET A 567 -4.29 -3.96 0.55
CA MET A 567 -4.13 -4.05 2.01
C MET A 567 -2.92 -4.90 2.43
N HIS A 568 -2.30 -5.67 1.53
CA HIS A 568 -1.05 -6.37 1.79
C HIS A 568 0.17 -5.48 1.47
N SER A 569 1.13 -5.40 2.39
CA SER A 569 2.17 -4.36 2.41
C SER A 569 3.41 -4.63 1.55
N HIS A 570 3.78 -5.88 1.29
CA HIS A 570 5.10 -6.22 0.73
C HIS A 570 5.04 -6.43 -0.79
N LEU A 571 4.57 -7.59 -1.23
CA LEU A 571 4.39 -7.91 -2.65
C LEU A 571 2.97 -7.50 -3.08
N ASN A 572 2.86 -6.44 -3.88
CA ASN A 572 1.62 -6.01 -4.55
C ASN A 572 1.95 -5.22 -5.82
N HIS A 573 0.96 -5.06 -6.72
CA HIS A 573 1.13 -4.47 -8.04
C HIS A 573 1.32 -2.95 -8.06
N LEU A 574 1.10 -2.24 -6.93
CA LEU A 574 1.35 -0.79 -6.80
C LEU A 574 2.82 -0.46 -6.44
N SER A 575 3.68 -1.46 -6.33
CA SER A 575 5.05 -1.33 -5.84
C SER A 575 6.08 -1.08 -6.96
N SER A 576 7.35 -1.32 -6.66
CA SER A 576 8.51 -1.24 -7.57
C SER A 576 8.36 -2.13 -8.82
N ASP A 577 9.11 -1.83 -9.89
CA ASP A 577 9.19 -2.62 -11.14
C ASP A 577 9.33 -4.13 -10.87
N LEU A 578 10.28 -4.53 -10.03
CA LEU A 578 10.43 -5.88 -9.46
C LEU A 578 9.09 -6.56 -9.12
N CYS A 579 8.17 -5.87 -8.44
CA CYS A 579 6.89 -6.43 -8.05
C CYS A 579 5.88 -6.51 -9.21
N ARG A 580 6.02 -5.66 -10.24
CA ARG A 580 5.18 -5.64 -11.44
C ARG A 580 5.67 -6.60 -12.53
N GLY A 581 6.97 -6.93 -12.58
CA GLY A 581 7.51 -8.01 -13.40
C GLY A 581 7.25 -9.40 -12.80
N VAL A 582 7.23 -9.52 -11.48
CA VAL A 582 6.97 -10.79 -10.76
C VAL A 582 5.47 -11.10 -10.58
N LEU A 583 4.56 -10.14 -10.80
CA LEU A 583 3.11 -10.33 -10.70
C LEU A 583 2.41 -10.24 -12.06
N GLU A 584 1.59 -11.24 -12.38
CA GLU A 584 0.77 -11.30 -13.59
C GLU A 584 -0.65 -11.79 -13.25
N PHE A 585 -1.59 -11.68 -14.19
CA PHE A 585 -2.95 -12.16 -13.96
C PHE A 585 -3.00 -13.69 -13.99
N ALA A 586 -3.69 -14.30 -13.03
CA ALA A 586 -3.87 -15.75 -13.01
C ALA A 586 -4.79 -16.24 -14.14
N GLU A 587 -5.72 -15.40 -14.57
CA GLU A 587 -6.71 -15.64 -15.63
C GLU A 587 -6.23 -14.96 -16.93
N GLY A 588 -5.49 -15.73 -17.74
CA GLY A 588 -4.97 -15.30 -19.03
C GLY A 588 -5.99 -15.44 -20.15
N ARG A 589 -5.75 -14.76 -21.28
CA ARG A 589 -6.67 -14.72 -22.44
C ARG A 589 -5.89 -14.75 -23.76
N PRO A 590 -6.49 -15.25 -24.87
CA PRO A 590 -5.85 -15.23 -26.17
C PRO A 590 -5.61 -13.79 -26.64
N LEU A 591 -4.43 -13.51 -27.21
CA LEU A 591 -4.04 -12.16 -27.64
C LEU A 591 -4.95 -11.60 -28.75
N GLY A 592 -5.35 -12.42 -29.73
CA GLY A 592 -5.95 -11.94 -30.97
C GLY A 592 -5.01 -11.00 -31.74
N LYS A 593 -5.53 -10.32 -32.77
CA LYS A 593 -4.76 -9.33 -33.54
C LYS A 593 -4.42 -8.08 -32.70
N SER A 594 -5.42 -7.53 -32.00
CA SER A 594 -5.27 -6.30 -31.20
C SER A 594 -4.37 -6.50 -29.99
N GLY A 595 -4.52 -7.61 -29.24
CA GLY A 595 -3.65 -7.89 -28.09
C GLY A 595 -2.18 -8.11 -28.47
N LEU A 596 -1.88 -8.73 -29.62
CA LEU A 596 -0.49 -8.86 -30.09
C LEU A 596 0.12 -7.49 -30.45
N HIS A 597 -0.64 -6.64 -31.14
CA HIS A 597 -0.26 -5.25 -31.44
C HIS A 597 0.01 -4.44 -30.16
N TRP A 598 -0.89 -4.52 -29.18
CA TRP A 598 -0.74 -3.85 -27.88
C TRP A 598 0.34 -4.47 -26.99
N LEU A 599 0.67 -5.75 -27.14
CA LEU A 599 1.82 -6.38 -26.46
C LEU A 599 3.15 -5.83 -26.98
N LYS A 600 3.26 -5.56 -28.29
CA LYS A 600 4.41 -4.84 -28.87
C LYS A 600 4.47 -3.40 -28.36
N ILE A 601 3.35 -2.66 -28.38
CA ILE A 601 3.29 -1.29 -27.83
C ILE A 601 3.65 -1.26 -26.33
N ARG A 602 3.22 -2.26 -25.53
CA ARG A 602 3.63 -2.40 -24.12
C ARG A 602 5.17 -2.49 -24.00
N LEU A 603 5.82 -3.29 -24.83
CA LEU A 603 7.28 -3.45 -24.80
C LEU A 603 7.99 -2.12 -25.11
N ALA A 604 7.57 -1.44 -26.18
CA ALA A 604 8.08 -0.12 -26.55
C ALA A 604 7.87 0.95 -25.45
N ASN A 605 6.71 0.93 -24.78
CA ASN A 605 6.42 1.84 -23.66
C ASN A 605 7.31 1.57 -22.42
N LEU A 606 7.69 0.32 -22.17
CA LEU A 606 8.55 -0.06 -21.04
C LEU A 606 10.03 0.20 -21.28
N TYR A 607 10.47 0.14 -22.55
CA TYR A 607 11.82 0.49 -22.95
C TYR A 607 12.14 1.97 -22.67
N SER A 608 11.17 2.87 -22.91
CA SER A 608 11.29 4.32 -22.68
C SER A 608 12.40 4.94 -23.56
N GLY A 609 13.10 5.96 -23.08
CA GLY A 609 14.17 6.64 -23.82
C GLY A 609 13.71 7.52 -24.99
N GLY A 610 12.42 7.88 -25.05
CA GLY A 610 11.82 8.60 -26.17
C GLY A 610 11.04 7.69 -27.14
N VAL A 611 11.22 6.37 -27.06
CA VAL A 611 10.40 5.40 -27.81
C VAL A 611 8.92 5.54 -27.42
N GLU A 612 8.62 5.89 -26.16
CA GLU A 612 7.26 6.10 -25.68
C GLU A 612 6.57 7.35 -26.28
N LYS A 613 7.32 8.16 -27.06
CA LYS A 613 6.86 9.37 -27.75
C LYS A 613 6.70 9.24 -29.26
N LEU A 614 7.08 8.10 -29.82
CA LEU A 614 6.73 7.77 -31.20
C LEU A 614 5.21 7.55 -31.34
N SER A 615 4.69 7.64 -32.57
CA SER A 615 3.37 7.12 -32.91
C SER A 615 3.29 5.61 -32.63
N HIS A 616 2.09 5.02 -32.65
CA HIS A 616 1.94 3.58 -32.48
C HIS A 616 2.76 2.81 -33.53
N ASP A 617 2.76 3.24 -34.79
CA ASP A 617 3.54 2.59 -35.85
C ASP A 617 5.06 2.69 -35.62
N GLY A 618 5.55 3.84 -35.12
CA GLY A 618 6.95 3.98 -34.73
C GLY A 618 7.34 3.09 -33.55
N ARG A 619 6.42 2.85 -32.62
CA ARG A 619 6.60 1.88 -31.51
C ARG A 619 6.56 0.42 -32.00
N LEU A 620 5.74 0.10 -32.99
CA LEU A 620 5.75 -1.21 -33.63
C LEU A 620 7.07 -1.44 -34.37
N ALA A 621 7.49 -0.50 -35.23
CA ALA A 621 8.73 -0.58 -35.98
C ALA A 621 9.97 -0.71 -35.07
N PHE A 622 9.99 -0.02 -33.92
CA PHE A 622 11.01 -0.24 -32.90
C PHE A 622 11.05 -1.69 -32.41
N VAL A 623 9.89 -2.34 -32.20
CA VAL A 623 9.84 -3.74 -31.75
C VAL A 623 10.20 -4.73 -32.86
N GLU A 624 9.77 -4.50 -34.11
CA GLU A 624 10.17 -5.37 -35.23
C GLU A 624 11.70 -5.33 -35.45
N ASN A 625 12.31 -4.15 -35.29
CA ASN A 625 13.76 -3.96 -35.44
C ASN A 625 14.62 -4.56 -34.31
N HIS A 626 14.01 -5.01 -33.20
CA HIS A 626 14.71 -5.61 -32.06
C HIS A 626 14.20 -7.03 -31.72
N LEU A 627 13.59 -7.74 -32.68
CA LEU A 627 13.07 -9.09 -32.43
C LEU A 627 14.15 -10.07 -31.93
N ASP A 628 15.37 -9.99 -32.45
CA ASP A 628 16.48 -10.85 -32.03
C ASP A 628 16.91 -10.58 -30.58
N ASP A 629 17.02 -9.31 -30.18
CA ASP A 629 17.30 -8.90 -28.80
C ASP A 629 16.17 -9.32 -27.83
N ILE A 630 14.92 -9.32 -28.31
CA ILE A 630 13.74 -9.79 -27.58
C ILE A 630 13.77 -11.31 -27.41
N PHE A 631 14.16 -12.06 -28.45
CA PHE A 631 14.31 -13.51 -28.39
C PHE A 631 15.48 -13.92 -27.48
N ASP A 632 16.64 -13.29 -27.59
CA ASP A 632 17.78 -13.51 -26.69
C ASP A 632 17.43 -13.16 -25.23
N SER A 633 16.83 -11.99 -24.99
CA SER A 633 16.38 -11.59 -23.64
C SER A 633 15.38 -12.57 -23.04
N ALA A 634 14.57 -13.25 -23.85
CA ALA A 634 13.59 -14.24 -23.39
C ALA A 634 14.22 -15.61 -23.09
N GLU A 635 15.21 -16.04 -23.86
CA GLU A 635 15.85 -17.36 -23.75
C GLU A 635 17.05 -17.37 -22.81
N LYS A 636 17.90 -16.34 -22.86
CA LYS A 636 19.16 -16.19 -22.12
C LYS A 636 19.16 -14.91 -21.26
N PRO A 637 18.17 -14.73 -20.35
CA PRO A 637 18.00 -13.47 -19.59
C PRO A 637 19.17 -13.11 -18.68
N LEU A 638 20.08 -14.05 -18.39
CA LEU A 638 21.28 -13.86 -17.56
C LEU A 638 22.58 -13.87 -18.37
N ASP A 639 22.65 -14.71 -19.42
CA ASP A 639 23.91 -15.07 -20.09
C ASP A 639 24.00 -14.57 -21.54
N GLY A 640 22.94 -13.97 -22.08
CA GLY A 640 22.89 -13.35 -23.41
C GLY A 640 23.32 -11.87 -23.42
N ASN A 641 22.86 -11.15 -24.44
CA ASN A 641 23.08 -9.70 -24.60
C ASN A 641 22.47 -8.90 -23.44
N ARG A 642 21.41 -9.43 -22.80
CA ARG A 642 20.66 -8.80 -21.70
C ARG A 642 20.10 -7.42 -22.06
N TRP A 643 19.72 -7.22 -23.33
CA TRP A 643 19.14 -5.97 -23.85
C TRP A 643 18.01 -5.40 -22.97
N TRP A 644 17.18 -6.27 -22.38
CA TRP A 644 16.12 -5.92 -21.43
C TRP A 644 16.56 -5.07 -20.22
N LEU A 645 17.86 -5.06 -19.86
CA LEU A 645 18.41 -4.22 -18.78
C LEU A 645 18.53 -2.73 -19.13
N THR A 646 18.42 -2.37 -20.41
CA THR A 646 18.54 -0.98 -20.88
C THR A 646 17.24 -0.17 -20.75
N ALA A 647 16.11 -0.84 -20.46
CA ALA A 647 14.78 -0.26 -20.29
C ALA A 647 14.60 0.55 -18.99
N GLU A 648 13.64 1.48 -18.93
CA GLU A 648 13.31 2.22 -17.68
C GLU A 648 12.63 1.34 -16.61
N ASP A 649 11.87 0.31 -17.02
CA ASP A 649 11.24 -0.69 -16.14
C ASP A 649 11.71 -2.13 -16.55
N PRO A 650 12.94 -2.57 -16.17
CA PRO A 650 13.58 -3.79 -16.72
C PRO A 650 12.84 -5.11 -16.48
N PHE A 651 12.32 -5.38 -15.27
CA PHE A 651 11.68 -6.66 -14.99
C PHE A 651 10.30 -6.78 -15.66
N GLN A 652 9.58 -5.67 -15.83
CA GLN A 652 8.39 -5.63 -16.69
C GLN A 652 8.74 -5.76 -18.18
N CYS A 653 9.87 -5.20 -18.63
CA CYS A 653 10.36 -5.36 -19.99
C CYS A 653 10.67 -6.84 -20.27
N LEU A 654 11.48 -7.49 -19.45
CA LEU A 654 11.80 -8.92 -19.52
C LEU A 654 10.55 -9.81 -19.52
N ALA A 655 9.58 -9.54 -18.63
CA ALA A 655 8.30 -10.27 -18.63
C ALA A 655 7.58 -10.19 -20.00
N THR A 656 7.66 -9.02 -20.63
CA THR A 656 7.04 -8.74 -21.94
C THR A 656 7.82 -9.38 -23.08
N CYS A 657 9.16 -9.36 -23.05
CA CYS A 657 10.00 -10.08 -24.01
C CYS A 657 9.73 -11.59 -23.97
N ILE A 658 9.64 -12.17 -22.76
CA ILE A 658 9.28 -13.58 -22.53
C ILE A 658 7.96 -13.92 -23.21
N ASN A 659 6.89 -13.17 -22.94
CA ASN A 659 5.57 -13.54 -23.44
C ASN A 659 5.37 -13.20 -24.93
N LEU A 660 6.07 -12.19 -25.46
CA LEU A 660 6.10 -11.91 -26.90
C LEU A 660 6.88 -12.99 -27.66
N SER A 661 8.00 -13.48 -27.11
CA SER A 661 8.77 -14.61 -27.63
C SER A 661 7.94 -15.90 -27.67
N GLU A 662 7.23 -16.21 -26.56
CA GLU A 662 6.27 -17.33 -26.48
C GLU A 662 5.14 -17.21 -27.53
N ALA A 663 4.58 -16.02 -27.73
CA ALA A 663 3.53 -15.79 -28.71
C ALA A 663 4.02 -15.95 -30.15
N LEU A 664 5.13 -15.29 -30.51
CA LEU A 664 5.67 -15.31 -31.88
C LEU A 664 6.21 -16.67 -32.31
N LYS A 665 6.67 -17.51 -31.36
CA LYS A 665 7.13 -18.89 -31.62
C LYS A 665 6.00 -19.93 -31.60
N SER A 666 4.77 -19.54 -31.24
CA SER A 666 3.61 -20.42 -31.33
C SER A 666 3.10 -20.55 -32.77
N SER A 667 2.45 -21.66 -33.10
CA SER A 667 1.89 -21.92 -34.45
C SER A 667 0.78 -20.94 -34.87
N SER A 668 0.25 -20.14 -33.92
CA SER A 668 -0.64 -19.03 -34.19
C SER A 668 -0.52 -18.00 -33.04
N PRO A 669 0.25 -16.92 -33.23
CA PRO A 669 0.47 -15.89 -32.20
C PRO A 669 -0.81 -15.24 -31.68
N TYR A 670 -1.88 -15.23 -32.49
CA TYR A 670 -3.19 -14.69 -32.11
C TYR A 670 -3.95 -15.59 -31.12
N THR A 671 -3.62 -16.88 -31.04
CA THR A 671 -4.23 -17.83 -30.09
C THR A 671 -3.36 -18.06 -28.84
N ALA A 672 -2.14 -17.50 -28.80
CA ALA A 672 -1.30 -17.55 -27.61
C ALA A 672 -1.98 -16.85 -26.42
N ILE A 673 -1.98 -17.53 -25.27
CA ILE A 673 -2.62 -17.05 -24.03
C ILE A 673 -1.66 -16.13 -23.29
N SER A 674 -1.97 -14.84 -23.21
CA SER A 674 -1.23 -13.89 -22.39
C SER A 674 -1.84 -13.74 -20.99
N HIS A 675 -0.96 -13.66 -20.01
CA HIS A 675 -1.28 -13.39 -18.60
C HIS A 675 -0.84 -11.99 -18.16
N LEU A 676 -0.14 -11.25 -19.02
CA LEU A 676 0.43 -9.96 -18.63
C LEU A 676 -0.65 -8.88 -18.56
N PRO A 677 -0.61 -7.98 -17.55
CA PRO A 677 -1.34 -6.73 -17.63
C PRO A 677 -0.80 -5.87 -18.78
N ILE A 678 -1.65 -5.30 -19.62
CA ILE A 678 -1.21 -4.30 -20.62
C ILE A 678 -1.51 -2.90 -20.09
N HIS A 679 -0.46 -2.10 -19.94
CA HIS A 679 -0.45 -0.83 -19.21
C HIS A 679 -0.79 0.37 -20.11
N GLN A 680 -1.83 1.12 -19.73
CA GLN A 680 -2.20 2.41 -20.32
C GLN A 680 -2.13 3.49 -19.24
N ASP A 681 -1.29 4.53 -19.41
CA ASP A 681 -1.10 5.64 -18.44
C ASP A 681 -1.60 6.97 -19.02
N GLY A 682 -2.08 7.87 -18.16
CA GLY A 682 -2.51 9.22 -18.55
C GLY A 682 -1.35 10.21 -18.57
N SER A 683 -1.34 11.12 -19.55
CA SER A 683 -0.30 12.15 -19.65
C SER A 683 -0.54 13.27 -18.63
N CYS A 684 -0.12 13.01 -17.39
CA CYS A 684 -0.27 13.90 -16.24
C CYS A 684 -1.74 14.14 -15.84
N ASN A 685 -2.43 13.10 -15.35
CA ASN A 685 -3.87 13.12 -15.04
C ASN A 685 -4.31 14.28 -14.15
N GLY A 686 -3.44 14.80 -13.28
CA GLY A 686 -3.74 15.99 -12.49
C GLY A 686 -3.97 17.25 -13.33
N LEU A 687 -3.21 17.44 -14.42
CA LEU A 687 -3.47 18.50 -15.40
C LEU A 687 -4.68 18.14 -16.29
N GLN A 688 -4.82 16.87 -16.72
CA GLN A 688 -6.00 16.43 -17.49
C GLN A 688 -7.31 16.76 -16.75
N HIS A 689 -7.40 16.46 -15.45
CA HIS A 689 -8.56 16.81 -14.64
C HIS A 689 -8.74 18.33 -14.45
N TYR A 690 -7.68 19.14 -14.39
CA TYR A 690 -7.84 20.61 -14.37
C TYR A 690 -8.32 21.16 -15.72
N ALA A 691 -7.76 20.71 -16.84
CA ALA A 691 -8.16 21.11 -18.19
C ALA A 691 -9.63 20.73 -18.45
N ALA A 692 -10.07 19.53 -18.05
CA ALA A 692 -11.46 19.09 -18.14
C ALA A 692 -12.42 19.88 -17.23
N LEU A 693 -11.97 20.31 -16.04
CA LEU A 693 -12.74 21.19 -15.15
C LEU A 693 -12.85 22.62 -15.70
N GLY A 694 -11.78 23.16 -16.28
CA GLY A 694 -11.74 24.50 -16.87
C GLY A 694 -12.37 24.59 -18.26
N ARG A 695 -12.45 23.45 -18.97
CA ARG A 695 -12.82 23.34 -20.39
C ARG A 695 -11.95 24.19 -21.33
N ASP A 696 -10.68 24.32 -20.97
CA ASP A 696 -9.69 25.06 -21.76
C ASP A 696 -9.13 24.15 -22.87
N SER A 697 -9.30 24.55 -24.12
CA SER A 697 -8.90 23.74 -25.28
C SER A 697 -7.38 23.67 -25.47
N MET A 698 -6.63 24.68 -25.01
CA MET A 698 -5.17 24.70 -25.14
C MET A 698 -4.54 23.83 -24.06
N GLU A 699 -4.98 23.98 -22.80
CA GLU A 699 -4.55 23.07 -21.72
C GLU A 699 -4.91 21.62 -22.06
N ALA A 700 -6.11 21.37 -22.60
CA ALA A 700 -6.59 20.04 -23.00
C ALA A 700 -5.75 19.41 -24.10
N ALA A 701 -5.33 20.17 -25.12
CA ALA A 701 -4.46 19.69 -26.19
C ALA A 701 -3.07 19.29 -25.66
N ALA A 702 -2.45 20.13 -24.81
CA ALA A 702 -1.14 19.87 -24.21
C ALA A 702 -1.09 18.56 -23.40
N VAL A 703 -2.23 18.08 -22.89
CA VAL A 703 -2.36 16.88 -22.05
C VAL A 703 -3.14 15.73 -22.71
N ASN A 704 -3.28 15.75 -24.04
CA ASN A 704 -3.88 14.69 -24.86
C ASN A 704 -5.37 14.40 -24.60
N LEU A 705 -6.16 15.43 -24.24
CA LEU A 705 -7.63 15.37 -24.21
C LEU A 705 -8.27 15.81 -25.54
N VAL A 706 -7.47 16.36 -26.46
CA VAL A 706 -7.86 16.65 -27.85
C VAL A 706 -7.15 15.65 -28.75
N ALA A 707 -7.85 15.10 -29.73
CA ALA A 707 -7.30 14.11 -30.66
C ALA A 707 -6.21 14.72 -31.56
N ALA A 708 -5.08 14.02 -31.69
CA ALA A 708 -3.94 14.40 -32.53
C ALA A 708 -3.21 13.15 -33.04
N GLU A 709 -2.50 13.26 -34.17
CA GLU A 709 -1.74 12.13 -34.77
C GLU A 709 -0.56 11.65 -33.92
N LYS A 710 -0.04 12.51 -33.04
CA LYS A 710 1.12 12.26 -32.19
C LYS A 710 0.82 12.70 -30.77
N PRO A 711 1.27 11.95 -29.74
CA PRO A 711 1.03 12.32 -28.35
C PRO A 711 1.80 13.58 -27.98
N ALA A 712 1.10 14.60 -27.50
CA ALA A 712 1.70 15.77 -26.89
C ALA A 712 2.53 15.38 -25.65
N ASP A 713 3.66 16.06 -25.43
CA ASP A 713 4.47 15.91 -24.22
C ASP A 713 4.69 17.26 -23.55
N VAL A 714 3.71 17.65 -22.74
CA VAL A 714 3.73 18.82 -21.84
C VAL A 714 5.05 19.03 -21.10
N TYR A 715 5.79 17.95 -20.78
CA TYR A 715 7.08 18.05 -20.10
C TYR A 715 8.20 18.60 -21.00
N SER A 716 8.17 18.29 -22.30
CA SER A 716 9.14 18.81 -23.29
C SER A 716 8.77 20.23 -23.73
N GLU A 717 7.48 20.54 -23.82
CA GLU A 717 6.97 21.90 -24.04
C GLU A 717 7.39 22.85 -22.89
N ILE A 718 7.16 22.44 -21.64
CA ILE A 718 7.64 23.19 -20.47
C ILE A 718 9.16 23.26 -20.44
N ALA A 719 9.90 22.20 -20.82
CA ALA A 719 11.36 22.25 -20.89
C ALA A 719 11.85 23.29 -21.92
N ALA A 720 11.24 23.35 -23.10
CA ALA A 720 11.54 24.37 -24.10
C ALA A 720 11.22 25.79 -23.57
N ARG A 721 10.06 25.99 -22.94
CA ARG A 721 9.70 27.29 -22.34
C ARG A 721 10.65 27.71 -21.21
N VAL A 722 11.09 26.77 -20.38
CA VAL A 722 12.11 27.00 -19.34
C VAL A 722 13.44 27.39 -19.96
N HIS A 723 13.88 26.69 -21.00
CA HIS A 723 15.10 27.01 -21.74
C HIS A 723 15.03 28.42 -22.34
N ASP A 724 13.90 28.83 -22.93
CA ASP A 724 13.74 30.16 -23.53
C ASP A 724 13.62 31.30 -22.50
N ILE A 725 13.18 31.03 -21.28
CA ILE A 725 13.32 31.98 -20.16
C ILE A 725 14.80 32.08 -19.76
N MET A 726 15.49 30.96 -19.56
CA MET A 726 16.91 30.96 -19.20
C MET A 726 17.81 31.60 -20.27
N LYS A 727 17.51 31.41 -21.56
CA LYS A 727 18.25 32.01 -22.68
C LYS A 727 18.08 33.53 -22.77
N ARG A 728 16.94 34.07 -22.33
CA ARG A 728 16.75 35.51 -22.18
C ARG A 728 17.46 36.05 -20.94
N ASP A 729 17.42 35.30 -19.84
CA ASP A 729 18.06 35.68 -18.58
C ASP A 729 19.60 35.60 -18.63
N SER A 730 20.18 34.64 -19.36
CA SER A 730 21.63 34.52 -19.56
C SER A 730 22.25 35.65 -20.37
N ASN A 731 21.42 36.37 -21.13
CA ASN A 731 21.83 37.49 -21.99
C ASN A 731 21.67 38.84 -21.30
N ARG A 732 21.20 38.87 -20.04
CA ARG A 732 21.19 40.07 -19.20
C ARG A 732 22.58 40.28 -18.60
N ASP A 733 22.93 41.54 -18.34
CA ASP A 733 24.12 41.90 -17.58
C ASP A 733 24.09 41.24 -16.17
N PRO A 734 25.11 40.45 -15.78
CA PRO A 734 25.19 39.84 -14.45
C PRO A 734 25.29 40.84 -13.28
N ALA A 735 25.79 42.07 -13.49
CA ALA A 735 25.85 43.08 -12.43
C ALA A 735 24.45 43.60 -12.07
N THR A 736 23.59 43.81 -13.08
CA THR A 736 22.19 44.21 -12.92
C THR A 736 21.27 43.01 -12.60
N TYR A 737 21.60 41.80 -13.08
CA TYR A 737 20.79 40.59 -12.89
C TYR A 737 21.64 39.36 -12.49
N PRO A 738 21.91 39.15 -11.18
CA PRO A 738 22.83 38.10 -10.71
C PRO A 738 22.48 36.65 -11.12
N ASN A 739 21.22 36.34 -11.47
CA ASN A 739 20.89 34.99 -11.97
C ASN A 739 21.35 34.76 -13.42
N ALA A 740 21.83 35.77 -14.17
CA ALA A 740 22.32 35.58 -15.54
C ALA A 740 23.46 34.54 -15.61
N ALA A 741 24.36 34.55 -14.63
CA ALA A 741 25.40 33.54 -14.49
C ALA A 741 24.83 32.13 -14.24
N LEU A 742 23.81 32.01 -13.37
CA LEU A 742 23.13 30.73 -13.10
C LEU A 742 22.40 30.22 -14.35
N ALA A 743 21.73 31.11 -15.08
CA ALA A 743 21.03 30.78 -16.33
C ALA A 743 22.00 30.29 -17.41
N LYS A 744 23.14 30.97 -17.59
CA LYS A 744 24.19 30.57 -18.54
C LYS A 744 24.77 29.19 -18.22
N VAL A 745 24.94 28.84 -16.95
CA VAL A 745 25.38 27.51 -16.50
C VAL A 745 24.29 26.44 -16.68
N LEU A 746 23.02 26.80 -16.51
CA LEU A 746 21.89 25.86 -16.58
C LEU A 746 21.36 25.61 -17.99
N LEU A 747 21.66 26.45 -18.98
CA LEU A 747 21.14 26.33 -20.36
C LEU A 747 21.28 24.91 -20.94
N GLY A 748 22.50 24.36 -20.97
CA GLY A 748 22.77 23.01 -21.45
C GLY A 748 22.29 21.89 -20.51
N GLN A 749 21.63 22.23 -19.40
CA GLN A 749 21.12 21.28 -18.42
C GLN A 749 19.59 21.17 -18.43
N VAL A 750 18.87 22.07 -19.12
CA VAL A 750 17.41 22.01 -19.24
C VAL A 750 17.01 20.87 -20.18
N ASP A 751 16.32 19.88 -19.63
CA ASP A 751 15.69 18.81 -20.41
C ASP A 751 14.34 18.41 -19.79
N ARG A 752 13.65 17.50 -20.49
CA ARG A 752 12.40 16.88 -20.03
C ARG A 752 12.53 16.22 -18.66
N LYS A 753 13.65 15.55 -18.35
CA LYS A 753 13.88 14.78 -17.10
C LYS A 753 14.02 15.71 -15.89
N LEU A 754 14.64 16.89 -16.07
CA LEU A 754 14.77 17.95 -15.07
C LEU A 754 13.40 18.48 -14.61
N VAL A 755 12.49 18.74 -15.56
CA VAL A 755 11.19 19.37 -15.27
C VAL A 755 10.06 18.37 -14.96
N LYS A 756 10.08 17.16 -15.55
CA LYS A 756 9.00 16.14 -15.46
C LYS A 756 8.46 15.94 -14.04
N GLN A 757 9.35 15.81 -13.05
CA GLN A 757 8.96 15.55 -11.67
C GLN A 757 8.33 16.77 -10.99
N THR A 758 8.87 17.97 -11.23
CA THR A 758 8.32 19.23 -10.69
C THR A 758 6.93 19.48 -11.25
N VAL A 759 6.77 19.45 -12.59
CA VAL A 759 5.48 19.61 -13.28
C VAL A 759 4.45 18.62 -12.74
N MET A 760 4.78 17.33 -12.68
CA MET A 760 3.90 16.27 -12.19
C MET A 760 3.49 16.45 -10.71
N THR A 761 4.29 17.12 -9.88
CA THR A 761 3.96 17.30 -8.45
C THR A 761 3.37 18.68 -8.11
N SER A 762 3.52 19.68 -8.97
CA SER A 762 2.92 21.01 -8.79
C SER A 762 1.40 20.99 -8.74
N VAL A 763 0.74 20.27 -9.66
CA VAL A 763 -0.73 20.04 -9.61
C VAL A 763 -1.19 19.32 -8.34
N TYR A 764 -0.29 18.57 -7.71
CA TYR A 764 -0.51 17.88 -6.46
C TYR A 764 0.03 18.65 -5.23
N GLY A 765 0.20 19.97 -5.37
CA GLY A 765 0.43 20.89 -4.26
C GLY A 765 1.87 20.91 -3.75
N VAL A 766 2.87 20.61 -4.59
CA VAL A 766 4.27 20.78 -4.19
C VAL A 766 4.53 22.24 -3.82
N THR A 767 5.29 22.47 -2.76
CA THR A 767 5.78 23.82 -2.43
C THR A 767 7.06 24.11 -3.21
N PHE A 768 7.42 25.39 -3.36
CA PHE A 768 8.70 25.80 -3.96
C PHE A 768 9.92 25.06 -3.38
N VAL A 769 9.93 24.81 -2.06
CA VAL A 769 11.00 24.05 -1.40
C VAL A 769 11.06 22.60 -1.91
N GLY A 770 9.91 21.97 -2.14
CA GLY A 770 9.82 20.63 -2.73
C GLY A 770 10.19 20.59 -4.21
N ALA A 771 9.77 21.58 -5.01
CA ALA A 771 10.18 21.72 -6.41
C ALA A 771 11.71 21.88 -6.54
N ARG A 772 12.30 22.76 -5.73
CA ARG A 772 13.77 22.90 -5.62
C ARG A 772 14.44 21.58 -5.27
N GLU A 773 13.93 20.82 -4.30
CA GLU A 773 14.54 19.55 -3.86
C GLU A 773 14.44 18.43 -4.90
N GLN A 774 13.47 18.50 -5.81
CA GLN A 774 13.38 17.60 -6.96
C GLN A 774 14.39 17.99 -8.03
N ILE A 775 14.46 19.29 -8.37
CA ILE A 775 15.40 19.82 -9.36
C ILE A 775 16.86 19.69 -8.89
N LYS A 776 17.19 19.97 -7.61
CA LYS A 776 18.54 19.76 -7.05
C LYS A 776 19.00 18.33 -7.29
N ARG A 777 18.16 17.34 -6.98
CA ARG A 777 18.44 15.92 -7.20
C ARG A 777 18.68 15.58 -8.67
N ARG A 778 17.92 16.17 -9.60
CA ARG A 778 18.13 15.96 -11.05
C ARG A 778 19.40 16.64 -11.57
N LEU A 779 19.87 17.70 -10.92
CA LEU A 779 21.19 18.29 -11.20
C LEU A 779 22.33 17.49 -10.55
N GLU A 780 22.12 16.93 -9.34
CA GLU A 780 23.03 15.97 -8.69
C GLU A 780 23.21 14.70 -9.54
N GLU A 781 22.12 14.14 -10.08
CA GLU A 781 22.13 13.01 -11.02
C GLU A 781 22.93 13.27 -12.30
N LYS A 782 23.16 14.53 -12.68
CA LYS A 782 23.95 14.89 -13.87
C LYS A 782 25.43 15.15 -13.56
N GLY A 783 25.82 15.36 -12.30
CA GLY A 783 27.22 15.56 -11.89
C GLY A 783 27.88 16.88 -12.33
N VAL A 784 27.20 17.75 -13.10
CA VAL A 784 27.79 18.96 -13.72
C VAL A 784 28.13 20.07 -12.70
N LEU A 785 27.53 20.07 -11.51
CA LEU A 785 27.74 21.08 -10.47
C LEU A 785 28.39 20.46 -9.22
N GLY A 786 29.72 20.61 -9.10
CA GLY A 786 30.49 20.07 -7.97
C GLY A 786 30.35 20.83 -6.65
N ASP A 787 30.14 22.15 -6.69
CA ASP A 787 29.89 22.96 -5.49
C ASP A 787 28.42 22.85 -5.04
N GLU A 788 28.19 22.40 -3.81
CA GLU A 788 26.85 22.30 -3.23
C GLU A 788 26.16 23.67 -3.07
N ARG A 789 26.90 24.77 -2.90
CA ARG A 789 26.31 26.12 -2.81
C ARG A 789 25.77 26.58 -4.17
N LEU A 790 26.57 26.50 -5.22
CA LEU A 790 26.17 26.79 -6.60
C LEU A 790 25.04 25.86 -7.06
N LEU A 791 25.12 24.57 -6.76
CA LEU A 791 24.04 23.60 -7.01
C LEU A 791 22.73 24.00 -6.31
N PHE A 792 22.79 24.47 -5.07
CA PHE A 792 21.60 24.92 -4.33
C PHE A 792 20.99 26.20 -4.91
N THR A 793 21.80 27.19 -5.31
CA THR A 793 21.31 28.44 -5.91
C THR A 793 20.79 28.23 -7.32
N ALA A 794 21.48 27.44 -8.14
CA ALA A 794 21.04 26.99 -9.45
C ALA A 794 19.70 26.25 -9.36
N ALA A 795 19.55 25.30 -8.44
CA ALA A 795 18.27 24.60 -8.21
C ALA A 795 17.15 25.55 -7.74
N CYS A 796 17.47 26.60 -6.97
CA CYS A 796 16.49 27.63 -6.60
C CYS A 796 16.03 28.45 -7.80
N TYR A 797 16.94 28.87 -8.69
CA TYR A 797 16.59 29.61 -9.90
C TYR A 797 15.80 28.74 -10.89
N ALA A 798 16.29 27.54 -11.21
CA ALA A 798 15.62 26.58 -12.09
C ALA A 798 14.20 26.21 -11.60
N ALA A 799 14.00 26.05 -10.29
CA ALA A 799 12.67 25.81 -9.73
C ALA A 799 11.72 27.01 -9.84
N LYS A 800 12.20 28.25 -9.79
CA LYS A 800 11.37 29.45 -10.06
C LYS A 800 10.94 29.48 -11.52
N VAL A 801 11.90 29.31 -12.45
CA VAL A 801 11.64 29.34 -13.89
C VAL A 801 10.69 28.22 -14.30
N THR A 802 10.87 27.00 -13.78
CA THR A 802 9.98 25.85 -14.05
C THR A 802 8.54 26.09 -13.57
N LEU A 803 8.37 26.74 -12.41
CA LEU A 803 7.03 27.09 -11.93
C LEU A 803 6.41 28.24 -12.72
N THR A 804 7.21 29.22 -13.15
CA THR A 804 6.73 30.34 -14.00
C THR A 804 6.26 29.82 -15.36
N ALA A 805 7.06 28.97 -16.03
CA ALA A 805 6.67 28.35 -17.29
C ALA A 805 5.38 27.49 -17.17
N LEU A 806 5.19 26.80 -16.04
CA LEU A 806 3.97 26.06 -15.76
C LEU A 806 2.76 26.99 -15.53
N GLU A 807 2.95 28.12 -14.84
CA GLU A 807 1.91 29.13 -14.60
C GLU A 807 1.54 29.91 -15.88
N GLU A 808 2.46 30.08 -16.83
CA GLU A 808 2.21 30.67 -18.15
C GLU A 808 1.40 29.76 -19.08
N ILE A 809 1.59 28.43 -19.01
CA ILE A 809 0.92 27.47 -19.92
C ILE A 809 -0.43 26.98 -19.36
N PHE A 810 -0.57 26.85 -18.03
CA PHE A 810 -1.77 26.30 -17.38
C PHE A 810 -2.50 27.33 -16.51
N GLU A 811 -2.92 28.43 -17.13
CA GLU A 811 -3.59 29.54 -16.46
C GLU A 811 -4.99 29.17 -15.93
N ALA A 812 -5.77 28.37 -16.67
CA ALA A 812 -7.10 27.93 -16.26
C ALA A 812 -7.03 26.99 -15.04
N ALA A 813 -6.13 26.01 -15.07
CA ALA A 813 -5.80 25.19 -13.91
C ALA A 813 -5.37 26.05 -12.71
N ARG A 814 -4.59 27.12 -12.96
CA ARG A 814 -4.10 28.03 -11.92
C ARG A 814 -5.21 28.87 -11.29
N ARG A 815 -6.18 29.34 -12.09
CA ARG A 815 -7.40 30.02 -11.61
C ARG A 815 -8.23 29.09 -10.72
N ILE A 816 -8.45 27.84 -11.13
CA ILE A 816 -9.19 26.84 -10.34
C ILE A 816 -8.49 26.52 -9.02
N MET A 817 -7.15 26.33 -9.04
CA MET A 817 -6.35 26.12 -7.82
C MET A 817 -6.45 27.30 -6.84
N GLY A 818 -6.49 28.54 -7.35
CA GLY A 818 -6.71 29.75 -6.55
C GLY A 818 -8.09 29.75 -5.88
N TRP A 819 -9.14 29.58 -6.68
CA TRP A 819 -10.53 29.56 -6.20
C TRP A 819 -10.77 28.51 -5.11
N LEU A 820 -10.35 27.26 -5.35
CA LEU A 820 -10.40 26.18 -4.36
C LEU A 820 -9.67 26.60 -3.07
N GLY A 821 -8.44 27.11 -3.18
CA GLY A 821 -7.65 27.57 -2.04
C GLY A 821 -8.35 28.64 -1.19
N ASP A 822 -9.09 29.56 -1.81
CA ASP A 822 -9.78 30.63 -1.09
C ASP A 822 -11.14 30.22 -0.53
N CYS A 823 -11.87 29.29 -1.15
CA CYS A 823 -12.97 28.59 -0.49
C CYS A 823 -12.49 27.87 0.78
N ALA A 824 -11.38 27.14 0.70
CA ALA A 824 -10.78 26.46 1.85
C ALA A 824 -10.29 27.42 2.95
N LYS A 825 -9.80 28.62 2.57
CA LYS A 825 -9.42 29.69 3.50
C LYS A 825 -10.62 30.17 4.33
N ILE A 826 -11.77 30.40 3.68
CA ILE A 826 -13.00 30.88 4.32
C ILE A 826 -13.55 29.81 5.27
N ILE A 827 -13.76 28.58 4.78
CA ILE A 827 -14.28 27.46 5.58
C ILE A 827 -13.42 27.21 6.83
N ALA A 828 -12.10 27.26 6.68
CA ALA A 828 -11.19 27.03 7.81
C ALA A 828 -11.10 28.22 8.80
N ALA A 829 -11.45 29.45 8.38
CA ALA A 829 -11.54 30.60 9.28
C ALA A 829 -12.69 30.44 10.29
N GLU A 830 -13.80 29.81 9.89
CA GLU A 830 -14.92 29.39 10.77
C GLU A 830 -14.59 28.15 11.64
N ASN A 831 -13.31 27.76 11.69
CA ASN A 831 -12.82 26.56 12.36
C ASN A 831 -13.47 25.24 11.87
N GLN A 832 -13.99 25.21 10.64
CA GLN A 832 -14.51 23.99 10.02
C GLN A 832 -13.44 23.29 9.17
N PRO A 833 -13.38 21.95 9.16
CA PRO A 833 -12.58 21.24 8.17
C PRO A 833 -13.25 21.34 6.79
N VAL A 834 -12.46 21.43 5.73
CA VAL A 834 -12.97 21.31 4.37
C VAL A 834 -13.48 19.88 4.15
N ARG A 835 -14.67 19.78 3.56
CA ARG A 835 -15.40 18.53 3.33
C ARG A 835 -16.19 18.60 2.02
N TRP A 836 -16.22 17.50 1.29
CA TRP A 836 -17.00 17.35 0.06
C TRP A 836 -17.40 15.89 -0.14
N THR A 837 -18.26 15.65 -1.12
CA THR A 837 -18.62 14.30 -1.57
C THR A 837 -18.07 14.13 -2.98
N THR A 838 -17.46 12.98 -3.27
CA THR A 838 -17.00 12.64 -4.63
C THR A 838 -18.18 12.31 -5.55
N PRO A 839 -18.00 12.31 -6.90
CA PRO A 839 -19.04 11.85 -7.84
C PRO A 839 -19.56 10.43 -7.57
N LEU A 840 -18.76 9.56 -6.94
CA LEU A 840 -19.17 8.21 -6.54
C LEU A 840 -19.80 8.12 -5.14
N GLY A 841 -20.03 9.24 -4.46
CA GLY A 841 -20.67 9.29 -3.15
C GLY A 841 -19.74 9.16 -1.93
N LEU A 842 -18.44 8.93 -2.12
CA LEU A 842 -17.47 8.90 -1.00
C LEU A 842 -17.43 10.27 -0.28
N PRO A 843 -17.71 10.35 1.04
CA PRO A 843 -17.52 11.57 1.81
C PRO A 843 -16.03 11.76 2.16
N VAL A 844 -15.48 12.91 1.79
CA VAL A 844 -14.08 13.30 2.03
C VAL A 844 -14.04 14.43 3.06
N VAL A 845 -13.13 14.33 4.03
CA VAL A 845 -12.89 15.36 5.06
C VAL A 845 -11.38 15.54 5.22
N GLN A 846 -10.88 16.78 5.12
CA GLN A 846 -9.46 17.08 5.30
C GLN A 846 -9.07 17.11 6.80
N PRO A 847 -8.17 16.22 7.27
CA PRO A 847 -7.88 16.01 8.70
C PRO A 847 -6.85 17.02 9.25
N TYR A 848 -6.80 18.25 8.72
CA TYR A 848 -5.74 19.21 9.03
C TYR A 848 -6.14 20.11 10.20
N TYR A 849 -5.80 19.63 11.39
CA TYR A 849 -5.94 20.32 12.66
C TYR A 849 -4.57 20.67 13.27
N LYS A 850 -4.54 21.64 14.18
CA LYS A 850 -3.37 22.00 14.99
C LYS A 850 -3.14 20.91 16.04
N ASN A 851 -2.12 20.07 15.83
CA ASN A 851 -1.85 18.90 16.69
C ASN A 851 -1.64 19.31 18.15
N LYS A 852 -2.44 18.75 19.06
CA LYS A 852 -2.23 18.83 20.50
C LYS A 852 -1.26 17.72 20.94
N ARG A 853 -0.34 18.03 21.86
CA ARG A 853 0.49 17.02 22.53
C ARG A 853 -0.26 16.50 23.74
N HIS A 854 -0.33 15.18 23.86
CA HIS A 854 -0.91 14.47 25.00
C HIS A 854 0.18 13.65 25.68
N LEU A 855 0.53 14.02 26.91
CA LEU A 855 1.55 13.32 27.69
C LEU A 855 0.94 12.12 28.38
N ILE A 856 1.47 10.92 28.13
CA ILE A 856 1.11 9.70 28.86
C ILE A 856 2.31 9.20 29.67
N ARG A 857 2.10 8.91 30.95
CA ARG A 857 3.07 8.15 31.75
C ARG A 857 2.99 6.68 31.30
N THR A 858 4.12 6.16 30.82
CA THR A 858 4.37 4.72 30.65
C THR A 858 5.46 4.31 31.63
N THR A 859 5.92 3.06 31.60
CA THR A 859 6.93 2.55 32.55
C THR A 859 8.33 3.10 32.23
N LEU A 860 8.84 2.87 31.01
CA LEU A 860 10.14 3.40 30.58
C LEU A 860 10.25 4.94 30.57
N GLN A 861 9.19 5.66 30.17
CA GLN A 861 9.21 7.13 30.13
C GLN A 861 7.80 7.78 30.03
N ILE A 862 7.76 9.11 30.09
CA ILE A 862 6.59 9.89 29.68
C ILE A 862 6.63 10.07 28.14
N LEU A 863 5.64 9.50 27.44
CA LEU A 863 5.52 9.63 25.97
C LEU A 863 4.66 10.83 25.61
N ALA A 864 5.11 11.63 24.64
CA ALA A 864 4.32 12.71 24.05
C ALA A 864 3.60 12.19 22.78
N LEU A 865 2.39 11.67 22.95
CA LEU A 865 1.53 11.33 21.81
C LEU A 865 1.04 12.61 21.12
N GLN A 866 0.87 12.56 19.80
CA GLN A 866 0.15 13.60 19.07
C GLN A 866 -1.32 13.21 18.96
N ARG A 867 -2.21 14.18 19.15
CA ARG A 867 -3.65 14.05 18.91
C ARG A 867 -4.13 15.16 17.98
N GLU A 868 -5.15 14.84 17.18
CA GLU A 868 -6.00 15.82 16.50
C GLU A 868 -6.51 16.83 17.55
N GLY A 869 -6.33 18.13 17.28
CA GLY A 869 -6.75 19.21 18.16
C GLY A 869 -8.03 19.87 17.66
N ASP A 870 -8.72 20.62 18.52
CA ASP A 870 -10.03 21.21 18.20
C ASP A 870 -9.96 22.44 17.27
N LEU A 871 -8.75 22.93 17.00
CA LEU A 871 -8.51 24.08 16.11
C LEU A 871 -7.96 23.62 14.76
N VAL A 872 -8.57 24.08 13.68
CA VAL A 872 -8.19 23.79 12.29
C VAL A 872 -6.88 24.51 11.92
N ASP A 873 -6.05 23.86 11.09
CA ASP A 873 -4.88 24.50 10.47
C ASP A 873 -5.28 25.13 9.13
N VAL A 874 -5.72 26.39 9.17
CA VAL A 874 -6.15 27.20 8.01
C VAL A 874 -5.12 27.17 6.86
N ARG A 875 -3.82 27.20 7.18
CA ARG A 875 -2.76 27.19 6.15
C ARG A 875 -2.71 25.84 5.45
N ARG A 876 -2.77 24.73 6.21
CA ARG A 876 -2.80 23.38 5.63
C ARG A 876 -4.10 23.10 4.88
N GLN A 877 -5.25 23.55 5.36
CA GLN A 877 -6.52 23.41 4.64
C GLN A 877 -6.45 24.10 3.27
N ARG A 878 -6.06 25.39 3.22
CA ARG A 878 -5.89 26.17 1.97
C ARG A 878 -4.93 25.52 0.98
N THR A 879 -3.73 25.12 1.45
CA THR A 879 -2.69 24.57 0.56
C THR A 879 -2.95 23.14 0.09
N ALA A 880 -3.72 22.36 0.85
CA ALA A 880 -3.97 20.95 0.52
C ALA A 880 -5.36 20.68 -0.09
N PHE A 881 -6.28 21.65 -0.14
CA PHE A 881 -7.60 21.38 -0.75
C PHE A 881 -7.52 21.13 -2.26
N PRO A 882 -6.92 22.00 -3.10
CA PRO A 882 -6.83 21.74 -4.54
C PRO A 882 -6.26 20.36 -4.91
N PRO A 883 -5.08 19.92 -4.38
CA PRO A 883 -4.55 18.61 -4.74
C PRO A 883 -5.35 17.45 -4.17
N ASN A 884 -5.96 17.60 -2.99
CA ASN A 884 -6.81 16.54 -2.44
C ASN A 884 -8.13 16.40 -3.22
N PHE A 885 -8.68 17.51 -3.74
CA PHE A 885 -9.86 17.52 -4.59
C PHE A 885 -9.59 16.80 -5.91
N VAL A 886 -8.54 17.18 -6.64
CA VAL A 886 -8.14 16.46 -7.88
C VAL A 886 -7.81 15.00 -7.60
N HIS A 887 -7.11 14.67 -6.52
CA HIS A 887 -6.90 13.28 -6.10
C HIS A 887 -8.18 12.48 -5.85
N SER A 888 -9.28 13.15 -5.51
CA SER A 888 -10.60 12.52 -5.36
C SER A 888 -11.33 12.34 -6.69
N LEU A 889 -11.01 13.15 -7.71
CA LEU A 889 -11.42 12.94 -9.09
C LEU A 889 -10.61 11.79 -9.73
N ASP A 890 -9.27 11.79 -9.58
CA ASP A 890 -8.39 10.68 -10.01
C ASP A 890 -8.94 9.32 -9.53
N GLY A 891 -9.27 9.24 -8.23
CA GLY A 891 -9.79 8.04 -7.58
C GLY A 891 -11.21 7.67 -8.03
N SER A 892 -12.07 8.67 -8.24
CA SER A 892 -13.44 8.43 -8.73
C SER A 892 -13.45 7.92 -10.17
N HIS A 893 -12.66 8.53 -11.05
CA HIS A 893 -12.48 8.08 -12.43
C HIS A 893 -11.98 6.62 -12.44
N MET A 894 -10.87 6.31 -11.78
CA MET A 894 -10.33 4.94 -11.69
C MET A 894 -11.38 3.93 -11.18
N MET A 895 -12.17 4.30 -10.17
CA MET A 895 -13.25 3.43 -9.64
C MET A 895 -14.44 3.29 -10.61
N MET A 896 -14.81 4.32 -11.37
CA MET A 896 -15.82 4.23 -12.43
C MET A 896 -15.37 3.28 -13.54
N THR A 897 -14.14 3.45 -14.05
CA THR A 897 -13.59 2.61 -15.11
C THR A 897 -13.43 1.16 -14.66
N ALA A 898 -13.02 0.92 -13.41
CA ALA A 898 -12.98 -0.43 -12.83
C ALA A 898 -14.34 -1.14 -12.89
N VAL A 899 -15.42 -0.43 -12.53
CA VAL A 899 -16.78 -0.96 -12.59
C VAL A 899 -17.22 -1.21 -14.03
N ALA A 900 -17.02 -0.26 -14.95
CA ALA A 900 -17.38 -0.41 -16.36
C ALA A 900 -16.64 -1.57 -17.04
N CYS A 901 -15.32 -1.71 -16.80
CA CYS A 901 -14.51 -2.82 -17.31
C CYS A 901 -15.05 -4.17 -16.85
N ARG A 902 -15.44 -4.30 -15.58
CA ARG A 902 -16.06 -5.53 -15.04
C ARG A 902 -17.42 -5.83 -15.68
N GLU A 903 -18.21 -4.81 -15.98
CA GLU A 903 -19.52 -4.97 -16.63
C GLU A 903 -19.36 -5.39 -18.10
N ALA A 904 -18.28 -4.96 -18.76
CA ALA A 904 -17.81 -5.47 -20.05
C ALA A 904 -17.07 -6.83 -19.97
N GLY A 905 -16.97 -7.45 -18.78
CA GLY A 905 -16.32 -8.77 -18.60
C GLY A 905 -14.78 -8.76 -18.62
N LEU A 906 -14.16 -7.58 -18.60
CA LEU A 906 -12.70 -7.38 -18.55
C LEU A 906 -12.17 -7.57 -17.12
N HIS A 907 -10.92 -8.03 -17.00
CA HIS A 907 -10.18 -7.92 -15.74
C HIS A 907 -9.57 -6.53 -15.61
N PHE A 908 -9.48 -6.01 -14.39
CA PHE A 908 -9.00 -4.65 -14.12
C PHE A 908 -8.06 -4.63 -12.93
N ALA A 909 -6.95 -3.92 -13.07
CA ALA A 909 -6.10 -3.50 -11.95
C ALA A 909 -5.70 -2.04 -12.12
N GLY A 910 -6.10 -1.18 -11.16
CA GLY A 910 -5.68 0.22 -11.12
C GLY A 910 -4.48 0.43 -10.21
N LEU A 911 -3.58 1.35 -10.57
CA LEU A 911 -2.53 1.86 -9.68
C LEU A 911 -2.94 3.20 -9.04
N SER A 912 -2.37 3.53 -7.87
CA SER A 912 -2.74 4.74 -7.09
C SER A 912 -2.01 6.02 -7.50
N ARG A 913 -1.25 6.00 -8.59
CA ARG A 913 -0.74 7.16 -9.35
C ARG A 913 -1.39 7.08 -10.72
N ALA A 914 -1.51 8.22 -11.41
CA ALA A 914 -1.84 8.40 -12.84
C ALA A 914 -2.48 7.16 -13.50
N THR A 915 -3.79 7.22 -13.74
CA THR A 915 -4.70 6.06 -13.85
C THR A 915 -4.21 4.94 -14.77
N LEU A 916 -3.37 4.05 -14.23
CA LEU A 916 -2.81 2.95 -14.99
C LEU A 916 -3.86 1.86 -15.14
N PHE A 917 -4.34 1.64 -16.36
CA PHE A 917 -5.25 0.53 -16.67
C PHE A 917 -4.46 -0.74 -17.00
N ALA A 918 -5.08 -1.90 -16.71
CA ALA A 918 -4.50 -3.21 -16.95
C ALA A 918 -5.60 -4.27 -17.16
N THR A 919 -5.66 -4.84 -18.37
CA THR A 919 -6.59 -5.92 -18.80
C THR A 919 -5.83 -6.97 -19.62
N THR A 920 -6.37 -8.20 -19.70
CA THR A 920 -5.91 -9.28 -20.61
C THR A 920 -6.76 -9.42 -21.87
N GLN A 921 -7.96 -8.85 -21.90
CA GLN A 921 -8.79 -8.76 -23.12
C GLN A 921 -8.65 -7.35 -23.69
N LEU A 922 -8.28 -7.29 -24.97
CA LEU A 922 -8.17 -6.06 -25.75
C LEU A 922 -9.00 -6.19 -27.02
N ASP A 923 -10.31 -6.29 -26.86
CA ASP A 923 -11.26 -5.77 -27.84
C ASP A 923 -11.28 -4.23 -27.76
N LEU A 924 -10.09 -3.63 -27.76
CA LEU A 924 -9.89 -2.24 -28.11
C LEU A 924 -10.02 -2.18 -29.64
N GLU A 925 -11.25 -2.03 -30.13
CA GLU A 925 -11.48 -1.44 -31.45
C GLU A 925 -10.84 -0.04 -31.48
N PRO A 926 -10.43 0.48 -32.66
CA PRO A 926 -9.81 1.80 -32.76
C PRO A 926 -10.62 2.92 -32.09
N ASP A 927 -11.96 2.81 -32.12
CA ASP A 927 -12.89 3.77 -31.52
C ASP A 927 -12.99 3.67 -29.99
N THR A 928 -12.51 2.61 -29.34
CA THR A 928 -12.54 2.51 -27.87
C THR A 928 -11.70 3.60 -27.18
N GLY A 929 -10.72 4.19 -27.88
CA GLY A 929 -10.00 5.38 -27.39
C GLY A 929 -10.93 6.56 -27.06
N LYS A 930 -12.12 6.64 -27.67
CA LYS A 930 -13.15 7.66 -27.39
C LYS A 930 -13.84 7.48 -26.03
N TRP A 931 -13.64 6.35 -25.33
CA TRP A 931 -14.14 6.11 -23.97
C TRP A 931 -13.08 6.40 -22.87
N PHE A 932 -11.85 6.76 -23.26
CA PHE A 932 -10.72 6.97 -22.35
C PHE A 932 -10.11 8.39 -22.41
N GLY A 933 -10.79 9.34 -23.07
CA GLY A 933 -10.51 10.78 -23.02
C GLY A 933 -11.41 11.50 -22.01
#